data_AF-A0A7M1KF80-F1
#
_entry.id   AF-A0A7M1KF80-F1
#
_cell.length_a   1.000
_cell.length_b   1.000
_cell.length_c   1.000
_cell.angle_alpha   90.00
_cell.angle_beta   90.00
_cell.angle_gamma   90.00
#
_symmetry.space_group_name_H-M   'P 1'
#
loop_
_entity.id
_entity.type
_entity.pdbx_description
1 polymer ?
#
loop_
_entity_poly.entity_id
_entity_poly.type
_entity_poly.pdbx_seq_one_letter_code
_entity_poly.pdbx_strand_id
1 'polypeptide(L)'
;MALLNQVIDICKRLAPHGWRNLLLGHGLDILAPNLDAELGKPLTPNRTLGGFKDFALTGTRGIEPGKPAHSLLYHALANANVTTDASGNPLQAFATPAELETVLNYVYGRQPPSLAQLQARANGHPMAVVVFAVEYRPAPDTVHKAHADLCFSRTGIARVGTKAPLYDAPSRGFLPFVEGENHAIRVLPARYSAYIAVQLKGDRAHFGPMRFGAADATGDFWVPLHKLFNGSECLAGMTLDLNLHAQHKNEKLRRIHLELAPDSGWGEPHISQPPFITTEGLADWLPEPAYGPGLMAATPHEHLTEAARYLGKPLTFNVPEDAGLLASSLSLDGNAPEFVHIRHKVDDAGNVINLNRRAGMFEELQKGNYKALHYVDFTADGRIQAQCAALDHAIPQRVAAYSLVCAPDFYPLCKQRHLMEWLESLDRLTQLTMFRAQPQCLSDTRMPANIQSFPESFSSTDVSITAIVAQFDTSPVVSAPAPSVPSARCASCLPDAGSGVFAPGWDIGVGFYPEDSSGMEHLAAFRLGSPFPEDAKLCAALSSFWPAVAPDSAQSYEPNAGAGPTIKPMLDQEIGKNAGFPWDGVPAAKKYIANSATHRAYETFRYTDYVENALNGKFSLALTGKVDSQEYQRRVDALRRVRLSLGANARDWFIDSFNTATPDESHIVTLNTNVTVTPNDVGYRFELFRYERVTSPAFDQVRIKLTETFTYLVWPQVVLRQQGIKPWQRV
;
A
#
# COMPACT_ATOMS: atom_id res chain seq x y z
N MET A 1 -35.59 6.80 17.00
CA MET A 1 -34.13 6.64 16.81
C MET A 1 -33.83 6.91 15.36
N ALA A 2 -33.13 8.01 15.05
CA ALA A 2 -32.89 8.42 13.67
C ALA A 2 -31.96 7.42 12.97
N LEU A 3 -30.95 6.90 13.69
CA LEU A 3 -30.08 5.84 13.20
C LEU A 3 -30.83 4.56 12.84
N LEU A 4 -31.74 4.08 13.69
CA LEU A 4 -32.53 2.87 13.40
C LEU A 4 -33.33 3.02 12.10
N ASN A 5 -33.93 4.19 11.86
CA ASN A 5 -34.69 4.43 10.64
C ASN A 5 -33.80 4.33 9.39
N GLN A 6 -32.58 4.87 9.44
CA GLN A 6 -31.62 4.71 8.34
C GLN A 6 -31.21 3.24 8.14
N VAL A 7 -31.00 2.49 9.23
CA VAL A 7 -30.72 1.04 9.14
C VAL A 7 -31.90 0.28 8.52
N ILE A 8 -33.15 0.63 8.85
CA ILE A 8 -34.35 0.07 8.22
C ILE A 8 -34.32 0.30 6.71
N ASP A 9 -33.97 1.51 6.27
CA ASP A 9 -33.95 1.86 4.84
C ASP A 9 -32.85 1.09 4.09
N ILE A 10 -31.66 0.93 4.71
CA ILE A 10 -30.58 0.09 4.18
C ILE A 10 -31.04 -1.37 4.05
N CYS A 11 -31.65 -1.92 5.10
CA CYS A 11 -32.18 -3.29 5.09
C CYS A 11 -33.25 -3.49 4.02
N LYS A 12 -34.19 -2.55 3.86
CA LYS A 12 -35.22 -2.60 2.81
C LYS A 12 -34.62 -2.58 1.41
N ARG A 13 -33.63 -1.70 1.19
CA ARG A 13 -32.94 -1.59 -0.10
C ARG A 13 -32.19 -2.87 -0.45
N LEU A 14 -31.49 -3.47 0.51
CA LEU A 14 -30.65 -4.65 0.27
C LEU A 14 -31.44 -5.97 0.24
N ALA A 15 -32.55 -6.08 0.98
CA ALA A 15 -33.35 -7.30 1.08
C ALA A 15 -33.67 -8.01 -0.26
N PRO A 16 -34.16 -7.33 -1.31
CA PRO A 16 -34.49 -7.98 -2.59
C PRO A 16 -33.27 -8.49 -3.36
N HIS A 17 -32.05 -8.09 -3.00
CA HIS A 17 -30.82 -8.46 -3.70
C HIS A 17 -30.10 -9.68 -3.08
N GLY A 18 -30.85 -10.55 -2.41
CA GLY A 18 -30.37 -11.79 -1.79
C GLY A 18 -30.06 -11.69 -0.29
N TRP A 19 -29.94 -10.48 0.26
CA TRP A 19 -29.56 -10.27 1.66
C TRP A 19 -30.57 -10.79 2.67
N ARG A 20 -31.87 -10.68 2.38
CA ARG A 20 -32.90 -11.24 3.26
C ARG A 20 -32.82 -12.78 3.29
N ASN A 21 -32.64 -13.41 2.13
CA ASN A 21 -32.45 -14.86 2.03
C ASN A 21 -31.24 -15.30 2.86
N LEU A 22 -30.11 -14.61 2.69
CA LEU A 22 -28.89 -14.85 3.46
C LEU A 22 -29.15 -14.77 4.97
N LEU A 23 -29.70 -13.66 5.46
CA LEU A 23 -29.85 -13.40 6.89
C LEU A 23 -30.94 -14.25 7.55
N LEU A 24 -31.98 -14.65 6.81
CA LEU A 24 -32.93 -15.67 7.27
C LEU A 24 -32.25 -17.01 7.51
N GLY A 25 -31.21 -17.36 6.74
CA GLY A 25 -30.36 -18.54 6.97
C GLY A 25 -29.61 -18.52 8.32
N HIS A 26 -29.52 -17.36 8.97
CA HIS A 26 -29.00 -17.19 10.33
C HIS A 26 -30.10 -16.94 11.38
N GLY A 27 -31.38 -16.96 10.98
CA GLY A 27 -32.52 -16.67 11.85
C GLY A 27 -32.87 -15.18 12.03
N LEU A 28 -32.31 -14.29 11.20
CA LEU A 28 -32.53 -12.85 11.24
C LEU A 28 -33.38 -12.36 10.06
N ASP A 29 -34.57 -11.83 10.32
CA ASP A 29 -35.41 -11.19 9.30
C ASP A 29 -35.21 -9.67 9.28
N ILE A 30 -34.38 -9.19 8.37
CA ILE A 30 -34.11 -7.75 8.22
C ILE A 30 -35.31 -6.91 7.76
N LEU A 31 -36.44 -7.54 7.42
CA LEU A 31 -37.71 -6.87 7.13
C LEU A 31 -38.76 -7.06 8.23
N ALA A 32 -38.37 -7.53 9.42
CA ALA A 32 -39.29 -7.68 10.54
C ALA A 32 -40.00 -6.35 10.87
N PRO A 33 -41.30 -6.36 11.20
CA PRO A 33 -42.05 -5.15 11.53
C PRO A 33 -41.43 -4.32 12.66
N ASN A 34 -40.80 -4.99 13.63
CA ASN A 34 -40.01 -4.36 14.69
C ASN A 34 -38.53 -4.76 14.53
N LEU A 35 -37.82 -4.04 13.67
CA LEU A 35 -36.42 -4.34 13.36
C LEU A 35 -35.50 -4.21 14.58
N ASP A 36 -35.73 -3.29 15.52
CA ASP A 36 -34.85 -3.18 16.70
C ASP A 36 -34.95 -4.41 17.62
N ALA A 37 -36.17 -4.88 17.90
CA ALA A 37 -36.37 -6.10 18.67
C ALA A 37 -35.74 -7.31 17.94
N GLU A 38 -35.91 -7.37 16.62
CA GLU A 38 -35.35 -8.43 15.78
C GLU A 38 -33.81 -8.42 15.77
N LEU A 39 -33.16 -7.25 15.64
CA LEU A 39 -31.71 -7.13 15.71
C LEU A 39 -31.17 -7.46 17.11
N GLY A 40 -32.00 -7.33 18.15
CA GLY A 40 -31.66 -7.62 19.53
C GLY A 40 -31.87 -9.04 20.00
N LYS A 41 -32.64 -9.85 19.29
CA LYS A 41 -32.97 -11.19 19.78
C LYS A 41 -31.74 -12.11 19.75
N PRO A 42 -31.69 -13.13 20.63
CA PRO A 42 -30.71 -14.20 20.50
C PRO A 42 -30.88 -14.97 19.18
N LEU A 43 -29.77 -15.24 18.51
CA LEU A 43 -29.65 -15.98 17.27
C LEU A 43 -28.69 -17.16 17.45
N THR A 44 -28.80 -18.13 16.56
CA THR A 44 -27.79 -19.20 16.38
C THR A 44 -27.21 -19.08 14.96
N PRO A 45 -26.24 -18.17 14.73
CA PRO A 45 -25.73 -17.90 13.39
C PRO A 45 -25.09 -19.13 12.75
N ASN A 46 -25.52 -19.45 11.52
CA ASN A 46 -24.99 -20.55 10.75
C ASN A 46 -23.60 -20.22 10.15
N ARG A 47 -22.52 -20.69 10.80
CA ARG A 47 -21.13 -20.43 10.38
C ARG A 47 -20.65 -21.31 9.22
N THR A 48 -21.50 -22.19 8.68
CA THR A 48 -21.18 -22.98 7.48
C THR A 48 -21.45 -22.22 6.19
N LEU A 49 -22.26 -21.14 6.25
CA LEU A 49 -22.54 -20.28 5.10
C LEU A 49 -21.28 -19.51 4.67
N GLY A 50 -21.17 -19.28 3.35
CA GLY A 50 -20.04 -18.57 2.75
C GLY A 50 -19.85 -17.17 3.37
N GLY A 51 -18.63 -16.87 3.80
CA GLY A 51 -18.27 -15.60 4.42
C GLY A 51 -18.54 -15.48 5.92
N PHE A 52 -19.12 -16.50 6.58
CA PHE A 52 -19.41 -16.46 8.04
C PHE A 52 -18.57 -17.43 8.88
N LYS A 53 -17.62 -18.16 8.26
CA LYS A 53 -16.71 -19.07 8.97
C LYS A 53 -15.87 -18.35 10.03
N ASP A 54 -15.57 -17.09 9.79
CA ASP A 54 -14.82 -16.21 10.68
C ASP A 54 -15.71 -15.16 11.37
N PHE A 55 -17.03 -15.35 11.42
CA PHE A 55 -17.89 -14.55 12.30
C PHE A 55 -17.65 -14.94 13.76
N ALA A 56 -17.47 -13.95 14.65
CA ALA A 56 -17.08 -14.17 16.04
C ALA A 56 -17.94 -15.24 16.74
N LEU A 57 -17.31 -16.22 17.39
CA LEU A 57 -18.00 -17.39 17.96
C LEU A 57 -19.04 -17.04 19.02
N THR A 58 -18.80 -15.98 19.78
CA THR A 58 -19.69 -15.47 20.83
C THR A 58 -20.73 -14.47 20.29
N GLY A 59 -20.66 -14.13 19.00
CA GLY A 59 -21.69 -13.35 18.30
C GLY A 59 -22.99 -14.12 18.18
N THR A 60 -24.05 -13.61 18.81
CA THR A 60 -25.36 -14.26 18.93
C THR A 60 -26.54 -13.30 18.71
N ARG A 61 -26.30 -12.14 18.09
CA ARG A 61 -27.36 -11.14 17.82
C ARG A 61 -27.19 -10.52 16.44
N GLY A 62 -28.27 -9.92 15.94
CA GLY A 62 -28.22 -9.08 14.74
C GLY A 62 -27.29 -7.88 14.92
N ILE A 63 -27.43 -7.18 16.07
CA ILE A 63 -26.54 -6.12 16.53
C ILE A 63 -26.23 -6.33 18.01
N GLU A 64 -24.96 -6.56 18.32
CA GLU A 64 -24.42 -6.58 19.69
C GLU A 64 -23.87 -5.18 20.03
N PRO A 65 -24.45 -4.47 21.01
CA PRO A 65 -24.07 -3.09 21.30
C PRO A 65 -22.56 -2.92 21.55
N GLY A 66 -21.95 -1.98 20.83
CA GLY A 66 -20.53 -1.64 20.95
C GLY A 66 -19.55 -2.72 20.46
N LYS A 67 -20.03 -3.83 19.87
CA LYS A 67 -19.20 -4.95 19.42
C LYS A 67 -19.44 -5.28 17.95
N PRO A 68 -18.73 -4.61 17.02
CA PRO A 68 -18.88 -4.82 15.58
C PRO A 68 -18.67 -6.27 15.14
N ALA A 69 -17.61 -6.95 15.60
CA ALA A 69 -17.37 -8.36 15.27
C ALA A 69 -18.44 -9.33 15.76
N HIS A 70 -19.24 -8.95 16.78
CA HIS A 70 -20.31 -9.79 17.33
C HIS A 70 -21.68 -9.44 16.73
N SER A 71 -21.74 -8.43 15.86
CA SER A 71 -22.95 -7.94 15.22
C SER A 71 -23.12 -8.58 13.85
N LEU A 72 -24.02 -9.57 13.75
CA LEU A 72 -24.21 -10.36 12.53
C LEU A 72 -24.53 -9.49 11.30
N LEU A 73 -25.39 -8.47 11.45
CA LEU A 73 -25.75 -7.59 10.34
C LEU A 73 -24.52 -6.79 9.85
N TYR A 74 -23.74 -6.23 10.78
CA TYR A 74 -22.55 -5.46 10.40
C TYR A 74 -21.51 -6.35 9.72
N HIS A 75 -21.22 -7.53 10.28
CA HIS A 75 -20.32 -8.50 9.67
C HIS A 75 -20.75 -8.89 8.25
N ALA A 76 -22.04 -9.21 8.06
CA ALA A 76 -22.57 -9.58 6.76
C ALA A 76 -22.32 -8.50 5.69
N LEU A 77 -22.52 -7.24 6.04
CA LEU A 77 -22.36 -6.12 5.12
C LEU A 77 -20.87 -5.76 4.89
N ALA A 78 -20.06 -5.78 5.95
CA ALA A 78 -18.68 -5.29 5.95
C ALA A 78 -17.63 -6.34 5.54
N ASN A 79 -17.89 -7.64 5.73
CA ASN A 79 -16.93 -8.68 5.37
C ASN A 79 -16.90 -8.91 3.85
N ALA A 80 -15.74 -8.69 3.23
CA ALA A 80 -15.53 -8.88 1.80
C ALA A 80 -15.76 -10.33 1.31
N ASN A 81 -15.68 -11.30 2.21
CA ASN A 81 -15.89 -12.71 1.89
C ASN A 81 -17.38 -13.11 1.81
N VAL A 82 -18.31 -12.21 2.14
CA VAL A 82 -19.75 -12.44 2.03
C VAL A 82 -20.22 -11.99 0.64
N THR A 83 -20.35 -12.92 -0.31
CA THR A 83 -20.68 -12.61 -1.71
C THR A 83 -21.89 -13.36 -2.26
N THR A 84 -22.43 -14.32 -1.51
CA THR A 84 -23.55 -15.16 -1.93
C THR A 84 -24.65 -15.20 -0.88
N ASP A 85 -25.87 -15.52 -1.30
CA ASP A 85 -26.99 -15.80 -0.40
C ASP A 85 -26.89 -17.21 0.24
N ALA A 86 -27.89 -17.57 1.05
CA ALA A 86 -27.95 -18.87 1.72
C ALA A 86 -28.08 -20.07 0.75
N SER A 87 -28.46 -19.82 -0.50
CA SER A 87 -28.56 -20.83 -1.57
C SER A 87 -27.31 -20.89 -2.45
N GLY A 88 -26.31 -20.04 -2.21
CA GLY A 88 -25.08 -19.96 -2.99
C GLY A 88 -25.20 -19.07 -4.24
N ASN A 89 -26.31 -18.35 -4.43
CA ASN A 89 -26.45 -17.41 -5.54
C ASN A 89 -25.70 -16.10 -5.25
N PRO A 90 -25.04 -15.47 -6.24
CA PRO A 90 -24.38 -14.18 -6.03
C PRO A 90 -25.33 -13.08 -5.56
N LEU A 91 -24.89 -12.28 -4.58
CA LEU A 91 -25.60 -11.08 -4.15
C LEU A 91 -25.57 -10.02 -5.26
N GLN A 92 -26.69 -9.32 -5.45
CA GLN A 92 -26.89 -8.43 -6.62
C GLN A 92 -26.67 -6.95 -6.32
N ALA A 93 -26.57 -6.56 -5.05
CA ALA A 93 -26.27 -5.21 -4.60
C ALA A 93 -25.55 -5.28 -3.26
N PHE A 94 -24.79 -4.25 -2.89
CA PHE A 94 -23.98 -4.22 -1.68
C PHE A 94 -24.18 -2.89 -0.93
N ALA A 95 -23.67 -2.82 0.31
CA ALA A 95 -23.67 -1.60 1.10
C ALA A 95 -22.64 -0.61 0.55
N THR A 96 -23.01 0.67 0.48
CA THR A 96 -22.09 1.78 0.19
C THR A 96 -21.21 2.08 1.42
N PRO A 97 -20.11 2.84 1.27
CA PRO A 97 -19.30 3.23 2.42
C PRO A 97 -20.08 4.06 3.45
N ALA A 98 -21.01 4.92 2.99
CA ALA A 98 -21.89 5.68 3.87
C ALA A 98 -22.82 4.77 4.70
N GLU A 99 -23.39 3.74 4.07
CA GLU A 99 -24.29 2.81 4.75
C GLU A 99 -23.55 1.90 5.74
N LEU A 100 -22.33 1.45 5.39
CA LEU A 100 -21.46 0.73 6.33
C LEU A 100 -21.16 1.58 7.58
N GLU A 101 -20.89 2.87 7.38
CA GLU A 101 -20.67 3.83 8.46
C GLU A 101 -21.93 4.04 9.31
N THR A 102 -23.12 4.15 8.69
CA THR A 102 -24.40 4.24 9.41
C THR A 102 -24.67 3.00 10.26
N VAL A 103 -24.47 1.79 9.72
CA VAL A 103 -24.67 0.55 10.49
C VAL A 103 -23.65 0.45 11.61
N LEU A 104 -22.40 0.85 11.39
CA LEU A 104 -21.38 0.91 12.44
C LEU A 104 -21.76 1.89 13.56
N ASN A 105 -22.25 3.09 13.21
CA ASN A 105 -22.77 4.05 14.19
C ASN A 105 -23.93 3.46 14.99
N TYR A 106 -24.82 2.71 14.34
CA TYR A 106 -25.89 2.01 15.05
C TYR A 106 -25.37 0.91 15.99
N VAL A 107 -24.32 0.16 15.64
CA VAL A 107 -23.69 -0.81 16.55
C VAL A 107 -23.28 -0.13 17.87
N TYR A 108 -22.62 1.02 17.81
CA TYR A 108 -22.22 1.76 19.01
C TYR A 108 -23.37 2.55 19.66
N GLY A 109 -24.36 3.00 18.88
CA GLY A 109 -25.46 3.85 19.34
C GLY A 109 -26.70 3.11 19.82
N ARG A 110 -26.81 1.80 19.61
CA ARG A 110 -28.00 1.02 20.00
C ARG A 110 -28.23 1.00 21.51
N GLN A 111 -27.16 0.92 22.30
CA GLN A 111 -27.17 1.11 23.75
C GLN A 111 -26.01 2.03 24.11
N PRO A 112 -26.18 3.35 23.93
CA PRO A 112 -25.08 4.29 24.06
C PRO A 112 -24.64 4.34 25.52
N PRO A 113 -23.34 4.21 25.82
CA PRO A 113 -22.84 4.30 27.18
C PRO A 113 -22.87 5.75 27.68
N SER A 114 -22.95 5.94 29.00
CA SER A 114 -22.65 7.23 29.62
C SER A 114 -21.14 7.42 29.76
N LEU A 115 -20.69 8.66 29.92
CA LEU A 115 -19.28 8.95 30.21
C LEU A 115 -18.78 8.24 31.47
N ALA A 116 -19.60 8.17 32.52
CA ALA A 116 -19.26 7.47 33.76
C ALA A 116 -19.02 5.96 33.53
N GLN A 117 -19.80 5.33 32.65
CA GLN A 117 -19.58 3.92 32.29
C GLN A 117 -18.28 3.73 31.51
N LEU A 118 -17.93 4.66 30.62
CA LEU A 118 -16.65 4.61 29.89
C LEU A 118 -15.46 4.84 30.82
N GLN A 119 -15.56 5.77 31.76
CA GLN A 119 -14.54 6.00 32.80
C GLN A 119 -14.34 4.77 33.69
N ALA A 120 -15.43 4.10 34.07
CA ALA A 120 -15.36 2.85 34.82
C ALA A 120 -14.66 1.74 34.02
N ARG A 121 -14.96 1.61 32.71
CA ARG A 121 -14.28 0.66 31.80
C ARG A 121 -12.80 0.96 31.62
N ALA A 122 -12.42 2.25 31.57
CA ALA A 122 -11.02 2.65 31.48
C ALA A 122 -10.22 2.34 32.76
N ASN A 123 -10.89 2.04 33.88
CA ASN A 123 -10.27 1.57 35.12
C ASN A 123 -9.10 2.45 35.61
N GLY A 124 -9.27 3.78 35.52
CA GLY A 124 -8.27 4.76 35.94
C GLY A 124 -7.11 5.01 34.97
N HIS A 125 -7.04 4.29 33.85
CA HIS A 125 -6.06 4.57 32.80
C HIS A 125 -6.38 5.88 32.06
N PRO A 126 -5.35 6.56 31.50
CA PRO A 126 -5.56 7.79 30.74
C PRO A 126 -6.53 7.60 29.57
N MET A 127 -7.47 8.54 29.43
CA MET A 127 -8.47 8.56 28.35
C MET A 127 -8.30 9.79 27.47
N ALA A 128 -8.51 9.62 26.17
CA ALA A 128 -8.50 10.72 25.22
C ALA A 128 -9.53 10.50 24.10
N VAL A 129 -9.84 11.57 23.37
CA VAL A 129 -10.43 11.47 22.05
C VAL A 129 -9.31 11.27 21.04
N VAL A 130 -9.28 10.10 20.41
CA VAL A 130 -8.20 9.66 19.52
C VAL A 130 -8.77 9.35 18.15
N VAL A 131 -8.11 9.83 17.10
CA VAL A 131 -8.46 9.49 15.72
C VAL A 131 -7.70 8.23 15.30
N PHE A 132 -8.40 7.30 14.65
CA PHE A 132 -7.81 6.10 14.06
C PHE A 132 -8.19 5.97 12.59
N ALA A 133 -7.24 5.52 11.77
CA ALA A 133 -7.54 4.84 10.51
C ALA A 133 -8.14 3.45 10.82
N VAL A 134 -9.21 3.06 10.12
CA VAL A 134 -10.00 1.87 10.47
C VAL A 134 -10.38 1.02 9.26
N GLU A 135 -10.30 -0.30 9.43
CA GLU A 135 -10.79 -1.29 8.47
C GLU A 135 -11.45 -2.47 9.18
N TYR A 136 -12.58 -2.96 8.66
CA TYR A 136 -13.14 -4.26 9.05
C TYR A 136 -12.53 -5.35 8.18
N ARG A 137 -11.84 -6.31 8.80
CA ARG A 137 -10.99 -7.26 8.10
C ARG A 137 -11.37 -8.70 8.40
N PRO A 138 -11.23 -9.64 7.43
CA PRO A 138 -11.32 -11.07 7.69
C PRO A 138 -10.30 -11.54 8.71
N ALA A 139 -10.56 -12.66 9.38
CA ALA A 139 -9.69 -13.22 10.42
C ALA A 139 -8.19 -13.17 10.14
N PRO A 140 -7.63 -13.69 9.03
CA PRO A 140 -6.18 -13.71 8.79
C PRO A 140 -5.51 -12.32 8.78
N ASP A 141 -6.31 -11.26 8.61
CA ASP A 141 -5.85 -9.88 8.54
C ASP A 141 -6.12 -9.07 9.82
N THR A 142 -6.67 -9.71 10.85
CA THR A 142 -6.88 -9.11 12.18
C THR A 142 -5.69 -9.29 13.11
N VAL A 143 -5.62 -8.47 14.16
CA VAL A 143 -4.53 -8.53 15.16
C VAL A 143 -4.43 -9.91 15.83
N HIS A 144 -5.57 -10.50 16.20
CA HIS A 144 -5.65 -11.77 16.93
C HIS A 144 -5.81 -13.00 16.01
N LYS A 145 -6.06 -12.80 14.71
CA LYS A 145 -6.24 -13.85 13.70
C LYS A 145 -7.38 -14.86 13.94
N ALA A 146 -8.33 -14.54 14.81
CA ALA A 146 -9.34 -15.50 15.29
C ALA A 146 -10.70 -15.40 14.59
N HIS A 147 -11.14 -14.18 14.27
CA HIS A 147 -12.40 -13.89 13.59
C HIS A 147 -12.26 -12.55 12.87
N ALA A 148 -13.19 -12.23 11.97
CA ALA A 148 -13.24 -10.91 11.36
C ALA A 148 -13.51 -9.84 12.42
N ASP A 149 -12.81 -8.71 12.35
CA ASP A 149 -12.95 -7.60 13.31
C ASP A 149 -12.42 -6.28 12.72
N LEU A 150 -12.72 -5.18 13.41
CA LEU A 150 -12.09 -3.89 13.17
C LEU A 150 -10.63 -3.91 13.61
N CYS A 151 -9.78 -3.36 12.76
CA CYS A 151 -8.39 -3.05 13.04
C CYS A 151 -8.17 -1.53 13.02
N PHE A 152 -7.36 -1.05 13.95
CA PHE A 152 -7.18 0.37 14.20
C PHE A 152 -5.71 0.74 14.16
N SER A 153 -5.36 1.79 13.44
CA SER A 153 -4.04 2.41 13.55
C SER A 153 -4.20 3.91 13.72
N ARG A 154 -3.27 4.56 14.42
CA ARG A 154 -3.20 6.02 14.38
C ARG A 154 -2.48 6.52 13.12
N THR A 155 -2.14 5.63 12.18
CA THR A 155 -1.62 5.99 10.87
C THR A 155 -2.53 5.45 9.77
N GLY A 156 -2.91 6.28 8.81
CA GLY A 156 -3.60 5.85 7.59
C GLY A 156 -2.85 6.29 6.33
N ILE A 157 -2.99 5.49 5.27
CA ILE A 157 -2.29 5.66 3.99
C ILE A 157 -3.31 5.90 2.89
N ALA A 158 -3.32 7.12 2.34
CA ALA A 158 -3.95 7.42 1.07
C ALA A 158 -2.90 7.34 -0.06
N ARG A 159 -3.33 7.09 -1.30
CA ARG A 159 -2.45 6.96 -2.47
C ARG A 159 -2.81 8.01 -3.52
N VAL A 160 -1.79 8.68 -4.06
CA VAL A 160 -1.95 9.61 -5.20
C VAL A 160 -2.30 8.84 -6.48
N GLY A 161 -2.88 9.54 -7.44
CA GLY A 161 -3.34 8.97 -8.70
C GLY A 161 -3.84 10.06 -9.65
N THR A 162 -4.20 9.66 -10.85
CA THR A 162 -4.65 10.55 -11.92
C THR A 162 -6.17 10.63 -12.11
N LYS A 163 -6.93 9.81 -11.38
CA LYS A 163 -8.39 9.79 -11.43
C LYS A 163 -9.02 9.67 -10.06
N ALA A 164 -10.28 10.10 -9.98
CA ALA A 164 -11.12 10.00 -8.79
C ALA A 164 -11.22 8.54 -8.26
N PRO A 165 -11.45 8.37 -6.94
CA PRO A 165 -11.58 7.05 -6.35
C PRO A 165 -12.85 6.35 -6.86
N LEU A 166 -12.82 5.02 -6.88
CA LEU A 166 -13.98 4.19 -7.22
C LEU A 166 -14.14 3.08 -6.19
N TYR A 167 -15.25 3.10 -5.46
CA TYR A 167 -15.60 2.06 -4.52
C TYR A 167 -16.13 0.83 -5.27
N ASP A 168 -15.49 -0.32 -5.05
CA ASP A 168 -15.95 -1.62 -5.51
C ASP A 168 -16.71 -2.33 -4.39
N ALA A 169 -18.03 -2.25 -4.50
CA ALA A 169 -18.93 -2.70 -3.45
C ALA A 169 -18.87 -4.22 -3.16
N PRO A 170 -18.58 -5.11 -4.13
CA PRO A 170 -18.30 -6.52 -3.83
C PRO A 170 -17.05 -6.77 -3.00
N SER A 171 -15.92 -6.09 -3.26
CA SER A 171 -14.69 -6.26 -2.46
C SER A 171 -14.63 -5.43 -1.18
N ARG A 172 -15.60 -4.51 -0.98
CA ARG A 172 -15.64 -3.54 0.14
C ARG A 172 -14.37 -2.68 0.18
N GLY A 173 -13.82 -2.40 -0.99
CA GLY A 173 -12.57 -1.66 -1.16
C GLY A 173 -12.63 -0.67 -2.30
N PHE A 174 -11.51 -0.02 -2.57
CA PHE A 174 -11.37 0.92 -3.68
C PHE A 174 -10.51 0.30 -4.78
N LEU A 175 -10.94 0.48 -6.03
CA LEU A 175 -10.18 0.00 -7.19
C LEU A 175 -9.04 0.95 -7.50
N PRO A 176 -7.82 0.44 -7.75
CA PRO A 176 -6.66 1.25 -8.11
C PRO A 176 -6.61 1.57 -9.61
N PHE A 177 -7.33 0.82 -10.45
CA PHE A 177 -7.29 0.92 -11.91
C PHE A 177 -8.57 1.51 -12.50
N VAL A 178 -8.45 1.92 -13.77
CA VAL A 178 -9.55 2.47 -14.57
C VAL A 178 -9.79 1.55 -15.75
N GLU A 179 -11.00 1.02 -15.85
CA GLU A 179 -11.37 0.14 -16.95
C GLU A 179 -11.25 0.88 -18.29
N GLY A 180 -10.57 0.26 -19.25
CA GLY A 180 -10.33 0.84 -20.59
C GLY A 180 -9.22 1.90 -20.67
N GLU A 181 -8.73 2.44 -19.56
CA GLU A 181 -7.66 3.45 -19.51
C GLU A 181 -6.40 2.89 -18.82
N ASN A 182 -5.55 2.18 -19.56
CA ASN A 182 -4.43 1.43 -18.98
C ASN A 182 -3.38 2.28 -18.24
N HIS A 183 -3.29 3.57 -18.53
CA HIS A 183 -2.35 4.50 -17.90
C HIS A 183 -2.99 5.40 -16.83
N ALA A 184 -4.29 5.24 -16.59
CA ALA A 184 -4.97 5.98 -15.54
C ALA A 184 -4.93 5.20 -14.23
N ILE A 185 -4.65 5.91 -13.14
CA ILE A 185 -4.49 5.37 -11.79
C ILE A 185 -5.48 6.08 -10.89
N ARG A 186 -6.29 5.35 -10.14
CA ARG A 186 -7.22 5.97 -9.19
C ARG A 186 -6.49 6.31 -7.89
N VAL A 187 -6.85 7.44 -7.29
CA VAL A 187 -6.50 7.71 -5.90
C VAL A 187 -7.16 6.66 -5.00
N LEU A 188 -6.44 6.23 -3.95
CA LEU A 188 -6.99 5.31 -2.95
C LEU A 188 -7.15 6.04 -1.61
N PRO A 189 -8.34 6.00 -0.99
CA PRO A 189 -8.61 6.73 0.24
C PRO A 189 -8.23 5.94 1.50
N ALA A 190 -8.18 6.65 2.63
CA ALA A 190 -8.10 6.10 3.98
C ALA A 190 -9.30 6.56 4.82
N ARG A 191 -9.93 5.63 5.55
CA ARG A 191 -11.06 5.95 6.45
C ARG A 191 -10.53 6.26 7.85
N TYR A 192 -10.92 7.41 8.38
CA TYR A 192 -10.63 7.84 9.74
C TYR A 192 -11.91 8.00 10.57
N SER A 193 -11.80 7.71 11.86
CA SER A 193 -12.90 7.90 12.81
C SER A 193 -12.36 8.23 14.20
N ALA A 194 -13.09 9.06 14.93
CA ALA A 194 -12.74 9.40 16.31
C ALA A 194 -13.33 8.38 17.28
N TYR A 195 -12.56 8.05 18.31
CA TYR A 195 -12.95 7.16 19.39
C TYR A 195 -12.61 7.80 20.72
N ILE A 196 -13.42 7.53 21.75
CA ILE A 196 -12.89 7.55 23.11
C ILE A 196 -11.99 6.31 23.22
N ALA A 197 -10.74 6.53 23.62
CA ALA A 197 -9.74 5.48 23.74
C ALA A 197 -9.00 5.59 25.07
N VAL A 198 -8.34 4.50 25.44
CA VAL A 198 -7.54 4.37 26.66
C VAL A 198 -6.09 4.07 26.33
N GLN A 199 -5.15 4.65 27.06
CA GLN A 199 -3.74 4.36 26.91
C GLN A 199 -3.33 3.18 27.78
N LEU A 200 -2.79 2.13 27.16
CA LEU A 200 -2.39 0.87 27.82
C LEU A 200 -0.98 0.47 27.40
N LYS A 201 -0.36 -0.37 28.22
CA LYS A 201 0.86 -1.11 27.84
C LYS A 201 0.52 -2.23 26.86
N GLY A 202 1.41 -2.49 25.91
CA GLY A 202 1.18 -3.51 24.88
C GLY A 202 0.83 -4.87 25.48
N ASP A 203 -0.20 -5.49 24.93
CA ASP A 203 -0.73 -6.78 25.39
C ASP A 203 -1.10 -7.68 24.20
N ARG A 204 -0.22 -8.65 23.91
CA ARG A 204 -0.37 -9.63 22.84
C ARG A 204 -1.68 -10.43 22.93
N ALA A 205 -2.18 -10.70 24.13
CA ALA A 205 -3.34 -11.56 24.34
C ALA A 205 -4.69 -10.85 24.14
N HIS A 206 -4.71 -9.53 24.26
CA HIS A 206 -5.95 -8.75 24.26
C HIS A 206 -6.10 -7.85 23.03
N PHE A 207 -5.18 -6.89 22.81
CA PHE A 207 -5.35 -5.90 21.74
C PHE A 207 -4.15 -5.78 20.81
N GLY A 208 -3.04 -6.44 21.12
CA GLY A 208 -1.81 -6.40 20.34
C GLY A 208 -0.76 -5.42 20.89
N PRO A 209 0.03 -4.77 20.02
CA PRO A 209 -0.22 -4.58 18.59
C PRO A 209 -0.07 -5.84 17.73
N MET A 210 -0.55 -5.76 16.49
CA MET A 210 -0.27 -6.70 15.42
C MET A 210 1.24 -6.90 15.30
N ARG A 211 1.67 -8.15 15.10
CA ARG A 211 3.10 -8.53 15.05
C ARG A 211 3.89 -8.06 16.28
N PHE A 212 3.32 -8.34 17.46
CA PHE A 212 3.88 -8.01 18.77
C PHE A 212 5.37 -8.38 18.92
N GLY A 213 6.20 -7.35 19.12
CA GLY A 213 7.64 -7.46 19.36
C GLY A 213 8.04 -7.39 20.83
N ALA A 214 9.31 -7.66 21.14
CA ALA A 214 9.80 -7.68 22.52
C ALA A 214 9.69 -6.33 23.25
N ALA A 215 9.86 -5.21 22.53
CA ALA A 215 9.76 -3.86 23.10
C ALA A 215 8.30 -3.43 23.40
N ASP A 216 7.32 -4.07 22.77
CA ASP A 216 5.92 -3.63 22.82
C ASP A 216 5.29 -3.79 24.21
N ALA A 217 5.74 -4.77 25.01
CA ALA A 217 5.21 -5.01 26.36
C ALA A 217 5.36 -3.80 27.31
N THR A 218 6.29 -2.89 27.01
CA THR A 218 6.53 -1.68 27.81
C THR A 218 6.10 -0.39 27.12
N GLY A 219 5.76 -0.47 25.82
CA GLY A 219 5.32 0.66 25.00
C GLY A 219 3.87 1.05 25.30
N ASP A 220 3.55 2.34 25.11
CA ASP A 220 2.21 2.87 25.28
C ASP A 220 1.43 2.85 23.96
N PHE A 221 0.19 2.35 24.01
CA PHE A 221 -0.71 2.23 22.86
C PHE A 221 -2.07 2.82 23.22
N TRP A 222 -2.66 3.57 22.29
CA TRP A 222 -4.05 3.99 22.40
C TRP A 222 -4.95 2.89 21.86
N VAL A 223 -5.89 2.42 22.69
CA VAL A 223 -6.79 1.31 22.40
C VAL A 223 -8.24 1.82 22.40
N PRO A 224 -9.00 1.65 21.31
CA PRO A 224 -10.33 2.23 21.18
C PRO A 224 -11.37 1.55 22.07
N LEU A 225 -12.15 2.35 22.82
CA LEU A 225 -13.21 1.90 23.72
C LEU A 225 -14.61 2.05 23.13
N HIS A 226 -14.87 3.18 22.47
CA HIS A 226 -16.18 3.56 21.93
C HIS A 226 -16.04 4.54 20.77
N LYS A 227 -16.73 4.28 19.66
CA LYS A 227 -16.73 5.16 18.49
C LYS A 227 -17.53 6.43 18.77
N LEU A 228 -17.02 7.57 18.30
CA LEU A 228 -17.74 8.84 18.31
C LEU A 228 -18.38 9.12 16.94
N PHE A 229 -19.58 9.71 16.97
CA PHE A 229 -20.31 10.18 15.79
C PHE A 229 -21.34 11.26 16.19
N ASN A 230 -21.84 12.00 15.20
CA ASN A 230 -22.72 13.15 15.41
C ASN A 230 -24.12 12.77 15.90
N GLY A 231 -24.72 13.66 16.69
CA GLY A 231 -26.10 13.55 17.17
C GLY A 231 -26.23 13.07 18.62
N SER A 232 -27.46 12.79 19.04
CA SER A 232 -27.82 12.46 20.42
C SER A 232 -27.83 10.96 20.73
N GLU A 233 -27.48 10.12 19.75
CA GLU A 233 -27.54 8.66 19.85
C GLU A 233 -26.15 8.03 20.11
N CYS A 234 -25.09 8.83 20.26
CA CYS A 234 -23.71 8.35 20.43
C CYS A 234 -23.33 8.07 21.90
N LEU A 235 -23.64 9.00 22.80
CA LEU A 235 -23.36 8.91 24.24
C LEU A 235 -24.62 9.28 25.03
N ALA A 236 -24.94 8.50 26.06
CA ALA A 236 -26.13 8.73 26.85
C ALA A 236 -26.11 10.11 27.52
N GLY A 237 -27.16 10.90 27.29
CA GLY A 237 -27.31 12.24 27.87
C GLY A 237 -26.50 13.35 27.18
N MET A 238 -25.89 13.08 26.02
CA MET A 238 -25.09 14.06 25.28
C MET A 238 -25.53 14.15 23.82
N THR A 239 -25.42 15.34 23.23
CA THR A 239 -25.50 15.54 21.77
C THR A 239 -24.13 15.96 21.30
N LEU A 240 -23.57 15.21 20.35
CA LEU A 240 -22.23 15.45 19.85
C LEU A 240 -22.25 16.17 18.51
N ASP A 241 -21.37 17.15 18.38
CA ASP A 241 -20.93 17.75 17.12
C ASP A 241 -19.43 17.49 17.01
N LEU A 242 -19.08 16.49 16.20
CA LEU A 242 -17.76 15.96 15.96
C LEU A 242 -17.31 16.41 14.57
N ASN A 243 -16.18 17.10 14.53
CA ASN A 243 -15.54 17.54 13.30
C ASN A 243 -14.13 16.95 13.22
N LEU A 244 -13.75 16.43 12.04
CA LEU A 244 -12.40 15.96 11.76
C LEU A 244 -11.68 17.01 10.92
N HIS A 245 -10.56 17.52 11.43
CA HIS A 245 -9.72 18.51 10.76
C HIS A 245 -8.48 17.83 10.19
N ALA A 246 -8.28 17.96 8.89
CA ALA A 246 -7.11 17.46 8.18
C ALA A 246 -6.13 18.59 7.86
N GLN A 247 -4.84 18.33 8.01
CA GLN A 247 -3.77 19.23 7.58
C GLN A 247 -2.64 18.38 7.02
N HIS A 248 -2.26 18.64 5.77
CA HIS A 248 -1.15 17.97 5.08
C HIS A 248 -0.12 18.99 4.61
N LYS A 249 1.12 18.53 4.47
CA LYS A 249 2.25 19.36 4.02
C LYS A 249 3.14 18.55 3.09
N ASN A 250 3.42 19.08 1.91
CA ASN A 250 4.59 18.72 1.12
C ASN A 250 5.60 19.86 1.23
N GLU A 251 6.86 19.54 1.55
CA GLU A 251 7.92 20.54 1.67
C GLU A 251 9.25 20.04 1.07
N LYS A 252 9.22 19.03 0.18
CA LYS A 252 10.42 18.44 -0.43
C LYS A 252 11.32 19.50 -1.05
N LEU A 253 10.74 20.41 -1.83
CA LEU A 253 11.47 21.49 -2.49
C LEU A 253 12.14 22.44 -1.48
N ARG A 254 11.43 22.86 -0.43
CA ARG A 254 12.04 23.66 0.65
C ARG A 254 13.24 22.95 1.26
N ARG A 255 13.13 21.65 1.53
CA ARG A 255 14.20 20.88 2.17
C ARG A 255 15.45 20.79 1.30
N ILE A 256 15.31 20.65 -0.02
CA ILE A 256 16.43 20.72 -0.96
C ILE A 256 17.17 22.06 -0.84
N HIS A 257 16.43 23.17 -0.75
CA HIS A 257 17.04 24.50 -0.65
C HIS A 257 17.74 24.75 0.67
N LEU A 258 17.24 24.18 1.76
CA LEU A 258 17.90 24.24 3.08
C LEU A 258 19.18 23.40 3.11
N GLU A 259 19.15 22.21 2.52
CA GLU A 259 20.31 21.31 2.46
C GLU A 259 21.43 21.88 1.60
N LEU A 260 21.08 22.45 0.44
CA LEU A 260 22.04 23.04 -0.50
C LEU A 260 22.37 24.51 -0.21
N ALA A 261 21.92 25.05 0.93
CA ALA A 261 22.20 26.44 1.31
C ALA A 261 23.71 26.67 1.51
N PRO A 262 24.22 27.90 1.25
CA PRO A 262 23.49 29.08 0.76
C PRO A 262 23.31 29.13 -0.76
N ASP A 263 23.95 28.23 -1.51
CA ASP A 263 24.12 28.35 -2.96
C ASP A 263 23.01 27.70 -3.78
N SER A 264 21.95 27.21 -3.13
CA SER A 264 20.82 26.51 -3.77
C SER A 264 19.99 27.38 -4.75
N GLY A 265 20.17 28.70 -4.72
CA GLY A 265 19.55 29.66 -5.63
C GLY A 265 18.29 30.35 -5.10
N TRP A 266 17.70 29.84 -4.00
CA TRP A 266 16.57 30.47 -3.30
C TRP A 266 16.76 30.41 -1.80
N GLY A 267 16.28 31.42 -1.09
CA GLY A 267 16.29 31.51 0.37
C GLY A 267 14.99 32.13 0.91
N GLU A 268 14.96 32.42 2.21
CA GLU A 268 13.81 33.10 2.81
C GLU A 268 13.63 34.52 2.23
N PRO A 269 12.38 35.00 2.08
CA PRO A 269 11.12 34.36 2.49
C PRO A 269 10.54 33.38 1.44
N HIS A 270 11.21 33.21 0.29
CA HIS A 270 10.65 32.48 -0.86
C HIS A 270 10.44 31.00 -0.58
N ILE A 271 11.41 30.34 0.07
CA ILE A 271 11.36 28.90 0.36
C ILE A 271 10.28 28.51 1.38
N SER A 272 9.62 29.49 2.00
CA SER A 272 8.46 29.32 2.87
C SER A 272 7.12 29.54 2.18
N GLN A 273 7.10 29.73 0.86
CA GLN A 273 5.88 29.95 0.05
C GLN A 273 5.65 28.78 -0.93
N PRO A 274 4.43 28.58 -1.45
CA PRO A 274 4.21 27.67 -2.57
C PRO A 274 5.04 28.03 -3.81
N PRO A 275 5.56 27.04 -4.56
CA PRO A 275 5.40 25.60 -4.36
C PRO A 275 6.49 24.95 -3.47
N PHE A 276 7.34 25.74 -2.78
CA PHE A 276 8.38 25.18 -1.90
C PHE A 276 7.78 24.45 -0.70
N ILE A 277 6.69 25.00 -0.18
CA ILE A 277 5.76 24.35 0.75
C ILE A 277 4.37 24.36 0.12
N THR A 278 3.73 23.20 0.05
CA THR A 278 2.35 23.04 -0.41
C THR A 278 1.51 22.46 0.72
N THR A 279 0.34 23.06 0.97
CA THR A 279 -0.64 22.60 1.97
C THR A 279 -2.04 22.42 1.40
N GLU A 280 -2.26 22.83 0.14
CA GLU A 280 -3.54 22.75 -0.56
C GLU A 280 -3.43 21.79 -1.76
N GLY A 281 -4.55 21.19 -2.17
CA GLY A 281 -4.59 20.30 -3.33
C GLY A 281 -3.83 18.98 -3.15
N LEU A 282 -3.54 18.59 -1.90
CA LEU A 282 -2.86 17.34 -1.56
C LEU A 282 -3.87 16.22 -1.26
N ALA A 283 -4.80 16.47 -0.33
CA ALA A 283 -5.85 15.54 0.05
C ALA A 283 -7.06 16.29 0.62
N ASP A 284 -8.25 15.69 0.50
CA ASP A 284 -9.49 16.24 1.03
C ASP A 284 -10.49 15.12 1.40
N TRP A 285 -11.52 15.49 2.17
CA TRP A 285 -12.63 14.61 2.52
C TRP A 285 -13.50 14.33 1.29
N LEU A 286 -13.86 13.06 1.10
CA LEU A 286 -14.83 12.67 0.08
C LEU A 286 -16.26 13.03 0.50
N PRO A 287 -17.18 13.26 -0.46
CA PRO A 287 -18.54 13.68 -0.15
C PRO A 287 -19.29 12.71 0.78
N GLU A 288 -19.67 13.20 1.97
CA GLU A 288 -20.33 12.38 3.00
C GLU A 288 -21.62 11.67 2.53
N PRO A 289 -22.49 12.25 1.67
CA PRO A 289 -23.69 11.54 1.22
C PRO A 289 -23.41 10.22 0.50
N ALA A 290 -22.28 10.13 -0.21
CA ALA A 290 -21.87 8.93 -0.95
C ALA A 290 -20.96 8.01 -0.11
N TYR A 291 -20.10 8.61 0.70
CA TYR A 291 -18.98 7.90 1.34
C TYR A 291 -19.06 7.80 2.86
N GLY A 292 -19.98 8.54 3.49
CA GLY A 292 -19.99 8.76 4.93
C GLY A 292 -18.87 9.70 5.38
N PRO A 293 -18.93 10.20 6.63
CA PRO A 293 -17.88 11.04 7.19
C PRO A 293 -16.53 10.31 7.28
N GLY A 294 -15.45 11.09 7.28
CA GLY A 294 -14.11 10.61 7.63
C GLY A 294 -13.36 9.82 6.55
N LEU A 295 -13.86 9.77 5.31
CA LEU A 295 -13.13 9.13 4.21
C LEU A 295 -12.29 10.17 3.46
N MET A 296 -10.97 10.09 3.59
CA MET A 296 -10.04 11.05 2.97
C MET A 296 -9.33 10.45 1.77
N ALA A 297 -9.25 11.22 0.68
CA ALA A 297 -8.55 10.83 -0.54
C ALA A 297 -7.52 11.89 -0.95
N ALA A 298 -6.44 11.45 -1.61
CA ALA A 298 -5.58 12.37 -2.32
C ALA A 298 -6.39 13.11 -3.42
N THR A 299 -6.02 14.36 -3.69
CA THR A 299 -6.56 15.08 -4.86
C THR A 299 -6.03 14.41 -6.14
N PRO A 300 -6.89 14.02 -7.10
CA PRO A 300 -6.42 13.49 -8.36
C PRO A 300 -5.85 14.63 -9.23
N HIS A 301 -4.71 14.37 -9.87
CA HIS A 301 -4.01 15.32 -10.76
C HIS A 301 -3.87 14.75 -12.17
N GLU A 302 -3.69 15.56 -13.20
CA GLU A 302 -3.57 15.04 -14.58
C GLU A 302 -2.35 14.10 -14.74
N HIS A 303 -1.27 14.44 -14.06
CA HIS A 303 -0.02 13.69 -14.03
C HIS A 303 0.38 13.34 -12.60
N LEU A 304 1.22 12.32 -12.43
CA LEU A 304 1.77 11.96 -11.12
C LEU A 304 2.80 12.98 -10.59
N THR A 305 3.36 13.78 -11.49
CA THR A 305 4.34 14.84 -11.22
C THR A 305 4.16 15.98 -12.20
N GLU A 306 4.50 17.20 -11.80
CA GLU A 306 4.44 18.38 -12.67
C GLU A 306 5.70 19.25 -12.56
N ALA A 307 6.06 19.93 -13.65
CA ALA A 307 7.17 20.88 -13.63
C ALA A 307 6.83 22.07 -12.74
N ALA A 308 7.67 22.33 -11.74
CA ALA A 308 7.42 23.39 -10.77
C ALA A 308 7.59 24.77 -11.43
N ARG A 309 6.71 25.71 -11.06
CA ARG A 309 6.78 27.11 -11.48
C ARG A 309 6.73 28.03 -10.27
N TYR A 310 7.47 29.13 -10.35
CA TYR A 310 7.46 30.18 -9.35
C TYR A 310 7.56 31.54 -10.03
N LEU A 311 6.70 32.48 -9.63
CA LEU A 311 6.61 33.82 -10.22
C LEU A 311 6.49 33.80 -11.77
N GLY A 312 5.71 32.86 -12.30
CA GLY A 312 5.46 32.70 -13.74
C GLY A 312 6.60 32.05 -14.54
N LYS A 313 7.71 31.69 -13.91
CA LYS A 313 8.89 31.08 -14.57
C LYS A 313 9.09 29.62 -14.11
N PRO A 314 9.84 28.79 -14.87
CA PRO A 314 10.29 27.49 -14.37
C PRO A 314 11.06 27.68 -13.05
N LEU A 315 10.68 26.92 -12.02
CA LEU A 315 11.35 26.96 -10.73
C LEU A 315 12.58 26.06 -10.78
N THR A 316 13.73 26.58 -10.34
CA THR A 316 15.02 25.87 -10.41
C THR A 316 15.78 25.91 -9.11
N PHE A 317 16.72 24.98 -8.95
CA PHE A 317 17.79 25.07 -7.95
C PHE A 317 19.15 24.90 -8.63
N ASN A 318 20.20 25.39 -7.97
CA ASN A 318 21.57 25.20 -8.44
C ASN A 318 22.07 23.83 -8.03
N VAL A 319 22.47 23.02 -9.01
CA VAL A 319 23.17 21.75 -8.77
C VAL A 319 24.60 22.07 -8.35
N PRO A 320 25.09 21.52 -7.21
CA PRO A 320 26.45 21.78 -6.74
C PRO A 320 27.49 21.28 -7.75
N GLU A 321 28.68 21.89 -7.75
CA GLU A 321 29.83 21.35 -8.47
C GLU A 321 30.24 19.99 -7.88
N ASP A 322 30.74 19.09 -8.72
CA ASP A 322 31.11 17.72 -8.34
C ASP A 322 29.97 16.96 -7.64
N ALA A 323 28.76 17.05 -8.21
CA ALA A 323 27.54 16.46 -7.66
C ALA A 323 27.68 14.95 -7.41
N GLY A 324 27.33 14.53 -6.19
CA GLY A 324 27.21 13.12 -5.83
C GLY A 324 26.01 12.48 -6.51
N LEU A 325 26.24 11.46 -7.33
CA LEU A 325 25.18 10.79 -8.09
C LEU A 325 24.94 9.37 -7.61
N LEU A 326 23.66 8.99 -7.50
CA LEU A 326 23.24 7.59 -7.52
C LEU A 326 22.42 7.34 -8.79
N ALA A 327 22.86 6.37 -9.60
CA ALA A 327 22.38 6.23 -10.97
C ALA A 327 22.49 7.57 -11.72
N SER A 328 21.38 8.25 -12.01
CA SER A 328 21.35 9.54 -12.72
C SER A 328 20.61 10.64 -11.93
N SER A 329 20.54 10.49 -10.62
CA SER A 329 19.90 11.37 -9.64
C SER A 329 20.95 12.03 -8.75
N LEU A 330 20.71 13.26 -8.30
CA LEU A 330 21.50 13.88 -7.24
C LEU A 330 21.19 13.19 -5.93
N SER A 331 22.22 12.72 -5.22
CA SER A 331 22.11 12.11 -3.88
C SER A 331 22.36 13.17 -2.81
N LEU A 332 21.47 13.26 -1.82
CA LEU A 332 21.62 14.15 -0.67
C LEU A 332 21.62 13.34 0.63
N ASP A 333 22.63 13.56 1.48
CA ASP A 333 22.81 12.80 2.72
C ASP A 333 22.13 13.46 3.94
N GLY A 334 21.68 14.71 3.84
CA GLY A 334 21.07 15.45 4.95
C GLY A 334 19.55 15.34 5.05
N ASN A 335 18.89 16.31 5.70
CA ASN A 335 17.48 16.22 6.08
C ASN A 335 16.53 16.73 4.97
N ALA A 336 16.69 16.16 3.77
CA ALA A 336 16.01 16.53 2.53
C ALA A 336 15.63 15.29 1.70
N PRO A 337 14.98 15.39 0.54
CA PRO A 337 14.80 14.24 -0.36
C PRO A 337 16.14 13.54 -0.63
N GLU A 338 16.20 12.22 -0.46
CA GLU A 338 17.46 11.47 -0.66
C GLU A 338 17.93 11.52 -2.12
N PHE A 339 16.98 11.46 -3.06
CA PHE A 339 17.24 11.53 -4.50
C PHE A 339 16.48 12.67 -5.17
N VAL A 340 17.19 13.50 -5.94
CA VAL A 340 16.62 14.67 -6.62
C VAL A 340 16.87 14.60 -8.13
N HIS A 341 15.83 14.87 -8.93
CA HIS A 341 15.96 14.93 -10.38
C HIS A 341 16.78 16.16 -10.81
N ILE A 342 17.81 15.92 -11.64
CA ILE A 342 18.70 16.98 -12.15
C ILE A 342 18.91 16.92 -13.66
N ARG A 343 18.11 16.12 -14.38
CA ARG A 343 18.35 15.83 -15.81
C ARG A 343 17.74 16.83 -16.77
N HIS A 344 16.91 17.75 -16.28
CA HIS A 344 16.37 18.86 -17.05
C HIS A 344 17.00 20.17 -16.58
N LYS A 345 17.95 20.67 -17.36
CA LYS A 345 18.67 21.93 -17.11
C LYS A 345 17.86 23.11 -17.63
N VAL A 346 17.99 24.28 -17.01
CA VAL A 346 17.34 25.51 -17.44
C VAL A 346 18.41 26.55 -17.78
N ASP A 347 18.33 27.12 -18.98
CA ASP A 347 19.24 28.20 -19.41
C ASP A 347 18.79 29.58 -18.88
N ASP A 348 19.60 30.62 -19.13
CA ASP A 348 19.30 31.98 -18.67
C ASP A 348 18.06 32.60 -19.33
N ALA A 349 17.65 32.08 -20.49
CA ALA A 349 16.41 32.48 -21.16
C ALA A 349 15.18 31.74 -20.61
N GLY A 350 15.38 30.76 -19.73
CA GLY A 350 14.32 29.95 -19.13
C GLY A 350 13.91 28.73 -19.97
N ASN A 351 14.68 28.37 -20.99
CA ASN A 351 14.40 27.17 -21.79
C ASN A 351 14.88 25.91 -21.07
N VAL A 352 14.07 24.85 -21.15
CA VAL A 352 14.42 23.55 -20.59
C VAL A 352 15.25 22.76 -21.60
N ILE A 353 16.44 22.36 -21.17
CA ILE A 353 17.38 21.51 -21.90
C ILE A 353 17.32 20.12 -21.28
N ASN A 354 16.74 19.17 -22.02
CA ASN A 354 16.68 17.76 -21.61
C ASN A 354 18.03 17.07 -21.87
N LEU A 355 18.68 16.61 -20.80
CA LEU A 355 19.97 15.94 -20.87
C LEU A 355 19.87 14.44 -21.21
N ASN A 356 18.68 13.82 -21.10
CA ASN A 356 18.49 12.37 -21.34
C ASN A 356 18.80 11.93 -22.80
N ARG A 357 18.96 12.87 -23.74
CA ARG A 357 19.27 12.57 -25.15
C ARG A 357 20.69 12.99 -25.55
N ARG A 358 21.61 13.12 -24.58
CA ARG A 358 23.00 13.53 -24.81
C ARG A 358 23.98 12.45 -24.37
N ALA A 359 24.93 12.10 -25.24
CA ALA A 359 25.96 11.11 -24.93
C ALA A 359 26.83 11.47 -23.70
N GLY A 360 27.04 12.77 -23.46
CA GLY A 360 27.79 13.30 -22.31
C GLY A 360 26.94 13.60 -21.08
N MET A 361 25.71 13.07 -20.97
CA MET A 361 24.80 13.39 -19.86
C MET A 361 25.47 13.24 -18.50
N PHE A 362 26.12 12.10 -18.23
CA PHE A 362 26.73 11.82 -16.93
C PHE A 362 27.85 12.79 -16.55
N GLU A 363 28.69 13.15 -17.51
CA GLU A 363 29.75 14.12 -17.30
C GLU A 363 29.15 15.50 -16.97
N GLU A 364 28.05 15.88 -17.63
CA GLU A 364 27.34 17.14 -17.35
C GLU A 364 26.65 17.11 -15.98
N LEU A 365 26.00 16.00 -15.60
CA LEU A 365 25.36 15.84 -14.28
C LEU A 365 26.40 15.89 -13.15
N GLN A 366 27.50 15.15 -13.28
CA GLN A 366 28.54 15.06 -12.27
C GLN A 366 29.29 16.38 -12.12
N LYS A 367 29.60 17.06 -13.24
CA LYS A 367 30.22 18.38 -13.21
C LYS A 367 29.35 19.39 -12.44
N GLY A 368 28.02 19.26 -12.55
CA GLY A 368 27.09 20.16 -11.88
C GLY A 368 27.26 21.62 -12.32
N ASN A 369 27.05 22.55 -11.38
CA ASN A 369 27.13 24.00 -11.63
C ASN A 369 26.19 24.48 -12.74
N TYR A 370 24.92 24.07 -12.66
CA TYR A 370 23.83 24.54 -13.51
C TYR A 370 22.51 24.59 -12.76
N LYS A 371 21.51 25.27 -13.35
CA LYS A 371 20.15 25.31 -12.80
C LYS A 371 19.37 24.08 -13.27
N ALA A 372 18.98 23.21 -12.34
CA ALA A 372 18.06 22.10 -12.61
C ALA A 372 16.61 22.54 -12.36
N LEU A 373 15.69 22.05 -13.19
CA LEU A 373 14.25 22.26 -13.03
C LEU A 373 13.73 21.43 -11.85
N HIS A 374 12.97 22.07 -10.96
CA HIS A 374 12.23 21.40 -9.91
C HIS A 374 10.96 20.74 -10.44
N TYR A 375 10.54 19.67 -9.78
CA TYR A 375 9.24 19.03 -9.98
C TYR A 375 8.49 18.95 -8.67
N VAL A 376 7.18 19.19 -8.75
CA VAL A 376 6.27 18.88 -7.66
C VAL A 376 5.69 17.50 -7.87
N ASP A 377 5.51 16.79 -6.76
CA ASP A 377 4.59 15.67 -6.66
C ASP A 377 3.57 15.96 -5.57
N PHE A 378 2.56 15.11 -5.46
CA PHE A 378 1.43 15.32 -4.57
C PHE A 378 1.48 14.40 -3.34
N THR A 379 2.66 13.85 -3.04
CA THR A 379 2.88 13.09 -1.80
C THR A 379 3.00 14.05 -0.61
N ALA A 380 2.59 13.62 0.57
CA ALA A 380 2.63 14.45 1.77
C ALA A 380 2.48 13.60 3.03
N ASP A 381 2.80 14.21 4.17
CA ASP A 381 2.36 13.74 5.47
C ASP A 381 1.54 14.83 6.18
N GLY A 382 0.85 14.44 7.25
CA GLY A 382 -0.16 15.28 7.85
C GLY A 382 -0.72 14.76 9.16
N ARG A 383 -1.62 15.54 9.74
CA ARG A 383 -2.40 15.17 10.92
C ARG A 383 -3.89 15.18 10.63
N ILE A 384 -4.62 14.33 11.33
CA ILE A 384 -6.07 14.40 11.44
C ILE A 384 -6.44 14.48 12.91
N GLN A 385 -7.16 15.52 13.28
CA GLN A 385 -7.54 15.78 14.65
C GLN A 385 -9.06 15.93 14.78
N ALA A 386 -9.61 15.30 15.81
CA ALA A 386 -11.01 15.47 16.15
C ALA A 386 -11.23 16.72 17.00
N GLN A 387 -12.37 17.37 16.81
CA GLN A 387 -12.90 18.40 17.69
C GLN A 387 -14.32 18.04 18.09
N CYS A 388 -14.63 18.10 19.39
CA CYS A 388 -15.97 17.88 19.91
C CYS A 388 -16.16 18.64 21.22
N ALA A 389 -16.77 19.83 21.14
CA ALA A 389 -16.88 20.74 22.28
C ALA A 389 -17.61 20.13 23.49
N ALA A 390 -18.59 19.26 23.22
CA ALA A 390 -19.35 18.55 24.26
C ALA A 390 -18.47 17.67 25.16
N LEU A 391 -17.27 17.27 24.69
CA LEU A 391 -16.34 16.43 25.45
C LEU A 391 -15.19 17.21 26.10
N ASP A 392 -15.02 18.51 25.82
CA ASP A 392 -13.85 19.29 26.25
C ASP A 392 -13.67 19.33 27.77
N HIS A 393 -14.76 19.37 28.54
CA HIS A 393 -14.69 19.36 30.00
C HIS A 393 -14.39 17.99 30.61
N ALA A 394 -14.92 16.91 30.02
CA ALA A 394 -14.83 15.57 30.59
C ALA A 394 -13.58 14.80 30.12
N ILE A 395 -13.19 15.00 28.86
CA ILE A 395 -12.03 14.37 28.22
C ILE A 395 -11.38 15.48 27.37
N PRO A 396 -10.50 16.33 27.91
CA PRO A 396 -9.92 17.44 27.17
C PRO A 396 -8.85 17.00 26.15
N GLN A 397 -8.20 15.85 26.37
CA GLN A 397 -7.10 15.41 25.54
C GLN A 397 -7.57 15.01 24.13
N ARG A 398 -6.90 15.55 23.11
CA ARG A 398 -7.08 15.24 21.68
C ARG A 398 -5.80 14.63 21.16
N VAL A 399 -5.88 13.44 20.58
CA VAL A 399 -4.72 12.75 19.99
C VAL A 399 -4.98 12.59 18.50
N ALA A 400 -4.12 13.21 17.70
CA ALA A 400 -4.24 13.17 16.25
C ALA A 400 -3.78 11.82 15.67
N ALA A 401 -4.36 11.45 14.54
CA ALA A 401 -3.82 10.43 13.66
C ALA A 401 -2.76 11.06 12.73
N TYR A 402 -1.75 10.29 12.39
CA TYR A 402 -0.82 10.58 11.31
C TYR A 402 -1.44 10.16 9.97
N SER A 403 -1.48 11.09 9.02
CA SER A 403 -2.02 10.83 7.70
C SER A 403 -0.96 10.91 6.64
N LEU A 404 -0.78 9.81 5.91
CA LEU A 404 0.13 9.73 4.79
C LEU A 404 -0.62 9.86 3.47
N VAL A 405 -0.04 10.60 2.53
CA VAL A 405 -0.43 10.68 1.12
C VAL A 405 0.78 10.18 0.33
N CYS A 406 0.76 8.91 -0.06
CA CYS A 406 1.91 8.21 -0.61
C CYS A 406 1.83 8.10 -2.15
N ALA A 407 2.97 7.75 -2.76
CA ALA A 407 3.05 7.31 -4.14
C ALA A 407 2.05 6.17 -4.44
N PRO A 408 1.67 5.92 -5.72
CA PRO A 408 0.82 4.79 -6.06
C PRO A 408 1.39 3.47 -5.54
N ASP A 409 0.51 2.56 -5.15
CA ASP A 409 0.86 1.18 -4.86
C ASP A 409 0.73 0.36 -6.16
N PHE A 410 1.83 -0.26 -6.62
CA PHE A 410 1.82 -1.06 -7.84
C PHE A 410 1.47 -2.53 -7.65
N TYR A 411 1.31 -2.97 -6.39
CA TYR A 411 0.75 -4.27 -6.01
C TYR A 411 -0.29 -4.14 -4.88
N PRO A 412 -1.39 -3.39 -5.09
CA PRO A 412 -2.39 -3.10 -4.06
C PRO A 412 -3.12 -4.33 -3.51
N LEU A 413 -3.00 -5.51 -4.15
CA LEU A 413 -3.54 -6.79 -3.67
C LEU A 413 -2.48 -7.65 -2.95
N CYS A 414 -1.27 -7.13 -2.79
CA CYS A 414 -0.15 -7.70 -2.07
C CYS A 414 0.14 -6.84 -0.83
N LYS A 415 0.19 -7.44 0.36
CA LYS A 415 0.48 -6.71 1.61
C LYS A 415 1.88 -7.06 2.09
N GLN A 416 2.67 -6.07 2.55
CA GLN A 416 4.00 -6.31 3.13
C GLN A 416 3.96 -7.38 4.22
N ARG A 417 2.99 -7.29 5.14
CA ARG A 417 2.79 -8.31 6.18
C ARG A 417 2.62 -9.73 5.63
N HIS A 418 1.86 -9.93 4.55
CA HIS A 418 1.67 -11.27 3.98
C HIS A 418 2.97 -11.85 3.44
N LEU A 419 3.85 -11.01 2.87
CA LEU A 419 5.17 -11.43 2.42
C LEU A 419 6.08 -11.78 3.61
N MET A 420 6.04 -11.00 4.69
CA MET A 420 6.79 -11.31 5.91
C MET A 420 6.36 -12.64 6.53
N GLU A 421 5.05 -12.85 6.71
CA GLU A 421 4.51 -14.09 7.29
C GLU A 421 4.82 -15.31 6.42
N TRP A 422 4.78 -15.14 5.10
CA TRP A 422 5.22 -16.18 4.17
C TRP A 422 6.71 -16.48 4.32
N LEU A 423 7.58 -15.46 4.36
CA LEU A 423 9.02 -15.64 4.58
C LEU A 423 9.28 -16.40 5.89
N GLU A 424 8.60 -16.04 6.98
CA GLU A 424 8.70 -16.68 8.29
C GLU A 424 8.38 -18.19 8.25
N SER A 425 7.59 -18.63 7.26
CA SER A 425 7.29 -20.06 7.03
C SER A 425 8.39 -20.83 6.29
N LEU A 426 9.36 -20.14 5.68
CA LEU A 426 10.47 -20.73 4.93
C LEU A 426 11.68 -21.01 5.84
N ASP A 427 12.67 -21.75 5.32
CA ASP A 427 13.92 -21.99 6.05
C ASP A 427 14.71 -20.69 6.30
N ARG A 428 15.53 -20.68 7.36
CA ARG A 428 16.23 -19.48 7.83
C ARG A 428 17.19 -18.89 6.78
N LEU A 429 17.83 -19.73 5.96
CA LEU A 429 18.72 -19.24 4.92
C LEU A 429 17.91 -18.50 3.85
N THR A 430 16.83 -19.12 3.36
CA THR A 430 15.93 -18.49 2.39
C THR A 430 15.35 -17.18 2.91
N GLN A 431 14.92 -17.12 4.17
CA GLN A 431 14.45 -15.88 4.81
C GLN A 431 15.45 -14.74 4.67
N LEU A 432 16.73 -15.01 4.93
CA LEU A 432 17.78 -13.99 4.96
C LEU A 432 18.29 -13.59 3.57
N THR A 433 18.15 -14.45 2.57
CA THR A 433 18.77 -14.24 1.25
C THR A 433 17.78 -14.00 0.12
N MET A 434 16.47 -14.21 0.35
CA MET A 434 15.47 -14.10 -0.72
C MET A 434 15.32 -12.66 -1.23
N PHE A 435 15.22 -11.70 -0.32
CA PHE A 435 15.09 -10.27 -0.65
C PHE A 435 16.34 -9.50 -0.26
N ARG A 436 16.68 -8.48 -1.08
CA ARG A 436 17.80 -7.58 -0.78
C ARG A 436 17.56 -6.77 0.49
N ALA A 437 16.33 -6.29 0.65
CA ALA A 437 15.82 -5.72 1.88
C ALA A 437 14.63 -6.56 2.35
N GLN A 438 14.55 -6.80 3.65
CA GLN A 438 13.40 -7.50 4.20
C GLN A 438 12.13 -6.67 3.96
N PRO A 439 10.99 -7.29 3.58
CA PRO A 439 9.74 -6.58 3.32
C PRO A 439 9.07 -6.11 4.61
N GLN A 440 9.80 -5.37 5.45
CA GLN A 440 9.29 -4.82 6.70
C GLN A 440 8.04 -3.96 6.39
N CYS A 441 7.02 -4.13 7.22
CA CYS A 441 5.81 -3.32 7.16
C CYS A 441 5.93 -2.10 8.08
N LEU A 442 5.29 -1.00 7.69
CA LEU A 442 5.29 0.24 8.47
C LEU A 442 4.67 0.04 9.87
N SER A 443 3.72 -0.89 10.01
CA SER A 443 3.05 -1.21 11.28
C SER A 443 4.00 -1.72 12.37
N ASP A 444 5.17 -2.23 12.00
CA ASP A 444 6.17 -2.77 12.92
C ASP A 444 7.17 -1.70 13.36
N THR A 445 7.14 -0.52 12.73
CA THR A 445 8.00 0.61 13.09
C THR A 445 7.56 1.20 14.44
N ARG A 446 8.52 1.53 15.30
CA ARG A 446 8.28 2.20 16.59
C ARG A 446 9.01 3.54 16.61
N MET A 447 8.48 4.50 15.86
CA MET A 447 9.07 5.82 15.67
C MET A 447 7.96 6.89 15.67
N PRO A 448 8.24 8.12 16.14
CA PRO A 448 7.27 9.20 16.09
C PRO A 448 6.87 9.57 14.66
N ALA A 449 5.68 10.14 14.51
CA ALA A 449 5.29 10.85 13.29
C ALA A 449 6.16 12.09 13.06
N ASN A 450 5.88 12.86 12.00
CA ASN A 450 6.68 14.03 11.64
C ASN A 450 6.58 15.18 12.67
N ILE A 451 7.42 15.09 13.70
CA ILE A 451 7.53 16.08 14.79
C ILE A 451 8.14 17.41 14.33
N GLN A 452 8.80 17.44 13.16
CA GLN A 452 9.38 18.67 12.64
C GLN A 452 8.34 19.52 11.89
N SER A 453 7.47 18.89 11.10
CA SER A 453 6.41 19.59 10.36
C SER A 453 5.16 19.83 11.19
N PHE A 454 4.90 18.98 12.19
CA PHE A 454 3.70 19.05 13.03
C PHE A 454 4.03 18.96 14.54
N PRO A 455 4.90 19.84 15.08
CA PRO A 455 5.37 19.78 16.47
C PRO A 455 4.23 19.95 17.50
N GLU A 456 3.13 20.60 17.12
CA GLU A 456 1.96 20.77 17.99
C GLU A 456 1.08 19.52 18.08
N SER A 457 1.26 18.56 17.16
CA SER A 457 0.40 17.37 17.04
C SER A 457 1.07 16.09 17.49
N PHE A 458 2.39 16.01 17.35
CA PHE A 458 3.16 14.81 17.59
C PHE A 458 4.30 15.07 18.57
N SER A 459 4.55 14.07 19.42
CA SER A 459 5.62 14.08 20.42
C SER A 459 6.68 13.05 20.07
N SER A 460 7.92 13.33 20.42
CA SER A 460 9.05 12.40 20.32
C SER A 460 8.88 11.11 21.11
N THR A 461 8.03 11.13 22.14
CA THR A 461 7.75 9.94 22.98
C THR A 461 6.67 9.06 22.38
N ASP A 462 5.96 9.53 21.36
CA ASP A 462 4.80 8.85 20.79
C ASP A 462 5.19 7.91 19.63
N VAL A 463 5.85 6.82 19.98
CA VAL A 463 6.49 5.92 19.01
C VAL A 463 5.57 4.84 18.44
N SER A 464 4.35 4.68 18.96
CA SER A 464 3.43 3.60 18.55
C SER A 464 2.44 4.03 17.45
N ILE A 465 2.64 5.18 16.81
CA ILE A 465 1.64 5.81 15.94
C ILE A 465 1.27 4.97 14.70
N THR A 466 2.18 4.13 14.21
CA THR A 466 1.93 3.22 13.07
C THR A 466 1.42 1.86 13.49
N ALA A 467 1.41 1.53 14.78
CA ALA A 467 0.99 0.22 15.24
C ALA A 467 -0.50 -0.04 14.89
N ILE A 468 -0.84 -1.30 14.64
CA ILE A 468 -2.24 -1.73 14.47
C ILE A 468 -2.68 -2.45 15.74
N VAL A 469 -3.78 -2.00 16.34
CA VAL A 469 -4.38 -2.59 17.55
C VAL A 469 -5.80 -3.07 17.26
N ALA A 470 -6.29 -4.00 18.08
CA ALA A 470 -7.70 -4.38 18.11
C ALA A 470 -8.51 -3.42 19.00
N GLN A 471 -9.82 -3.61 19.05
CA GLN A 471 -10.66 -2.91 20.02
C GLN A 471 -10.32 -3.36 21.45
N PHE A 472 -10.62 -2.51 22.43
CA PHE A 472 -10.52 -2.86 23.84
C PHE A 472 -11.40 -4.09 24.17
N ASP A 473 -10.86 -4.99 25.00
CA ASP A 473 -11.47 -6.27 25.41
C ASP A 473 -11.76 -7.26 24.27
N THR A 474 -11.06 -7.16 23.12
CA THR A 474 -11.12 -8.19 22.08
C THR A 474 -10.28 -9.42 22.47
N SER A 475 -10.63 -10.13 23.55
CA SER A 475 -9.99 -11.40 23.89
C SER A 475 -10.51 -12.52 22.99
N PRO A 476 -9.67 -13.13 22.12
CA PRO A 476 -10.09 -14.30 21.37
C PRO A 476 -10.32 -15.49 22.32
N VAL A 477 -11.24 -16.39 21.96
CA VAL A 477 -11.39 -17.67 22.67
C VAL A 477 -10.14 -18.51 22.42
N VAL A 478 -9.32 -18.68 23.47
CA VAL A 478 -7.93 -19.21 23.45
C VAL A 478 -7.79 -20.60 22.78
N SER A 479 -8.87 -21.34 22.56
CA SER A 479 -8.85 -22.73 22.09
C SER A 479 -9.44 -22.98 20.70
N ALA A 480 -9.90 -21.96 19.96
CA ALA A 480 -10.46 -22.18 18.63
C ALA A 480 -9.36 -22.19 17.56
N PRO A 481 -9.30 -23.21 16.66
CA PRO A 481 -8.40 -23.17 15.52
C PRO A 481 -8.74 -21.96 14.64
N ALA A 482 -7.71 -21.29 14.11
CA ALA A 482 -7.89 -20.16 13.21
C ALA A 482 -8.75 -20.59 12.00
N PRO A 483 -9.78 -19.82 11.63
CA PRO A 483 -10.66 -20.18 10.53
C PRO A 483 -9.86 -20.16 9.21
N SER A 484 -10.05 -21.19 8.39
CA SER A 484 -9.53 -21.21 7.02
C SER A 484 -10.43 -20.38 6.12
N VAL A 485 -10.11 -19.09 6.02
CA VAL A 485 -10.79 -18.10 5.18
C VAL A 485 -9.76 -17.28 4.41
N PRO A 486 -10.09 -16.78 3.21
CA PRO A 486 -9.18 -15.91 2.47
C PRO A 486 -9.09 -14.51 3.11
N SER A 487 -7.92 -13.87 2.98
CA SER A 487 -7.75 -12.44 3.23
C SER A 487 -8.58 -11.60 2.25
N ALA A 488 -8.84 -10.34 2.60
CA ALA A 488 -9.59 -9.44 1.72
C ALA A 488 -8.77 -9.14 0.45
N ARG A 489 -9.41 -9.26 -0.72
CA ARG A 489 -8.80 -8.95 -2.03
C ARG A 489 -9.02 -7.48 -2.40
N CYS A 490 -8.52 -6.57 -1.58
CA CYS A 490 -8.61 -5.13 -1.80
C CYS A 490 -7.35 -4.41 -1.30
N ALA A 491 -7.14 -3.20 -1.80
CA ALA A 491 -6.13 -2.30 -1.29
C ALA A 491 -6.44 -1.92 0.16
N SER A 492 -5.40 -1.93 0.99
CA SER A 492 -5.52 -1.50 2.38
C SER A 492 -4.90 -0.14 2.60
N CYS A 493 -5.54 0.65 3.47
CA CYS A 493 -5.07 1.93 3.97
C CYS A 493 -4.33 1.85 5.31
N LEU A 494 -4.21 0.67 5.93
CA LEU A 494 -3.45 0.52 7.20
C LEU A 494 -1.98 0.17 6.96
N PRO A 495 -1.08 0.51 7.89
CA PRO A 495 0.37 0.43 7.71
C PRO A 495 0.96 -1.00 7.64
N ASP A 496 0.17 -2.07 7.78
CA ASP A 496 0.66 -3.43 7.53
C ASP A 496 0.77 -3.77 6.03
N ALA A 497 0.09 -3.00 5.18
CA ALA A 497 0.26 -3.04 3.73
C ALA A 497 1.41 -2.14 3.24
N GLY A 498 1.72 -1.06 3.96
CA GLY A 498 2.74 -0.09 3.58
C GLY A 498 4.19 -0.54 3.83
N SER A 499 5.12 0.02 3.06
CA SER A 499 6.56 -0.18 3.21
C SER A 499 7.08 0.38 4.53
N GLY A 500 8.00 -0.33 5.19
CA GLY A 500 8.73 0.17 6.36
C GLY A 500 9.64 1.37 6.05
N VAL A 501 10.52 1.68 7.00
CA VAL A 501 11.44 2.83 6.94
C VAL A 501 12.85 2.37 6.57
N PHE A 502 13.16 2.29 5.29
CA PHE A 502 14.51 2.03 4.80
C PHE A 502 14.76 2.86 3.53
N ALA A 503 16.02 3.16 3.23
CA ALA A 503 16.46 3.94 2.07
C ALA A 503 16.86 3.04 0.87
N PRO A 504 16.30 3.23 -0.34
CA PRO A 504 15.31 4.25 -0.72
C PRO A 504 13.93 3.99 -0.12
N GLY A 505 13.23 5.04 0.32
CA GLY A 505 11.87 4.94 0.87
C GLY A 505 10.79 4.80 -0.23
N TRP A 506 9.58 4.37 0.14
CA TRP A 506 8.41 4.36 -0.77
C TRP A 506 7.23 5.12 -0.18
N ASP A 507 6.77 4.72 1.00
CA ASP A 507 5.65 5.38 1.69
C ASP A 507 6.10 6.53 2.57
N ILE A 508 7.25 6.38 3.24
CA ILE A 508 7.75 7.32 4.22
C ILE A 508 9.25 7.11 4.42
N GLY A 509 9.99 8.18 4.72
CA GLY A 509 11.41 8.10 5.07
C GLY A 509 11.67 8.46 6.54
N VAL A 510 12.95 8.53 6.91
CA VAL A 510 13.41 8.90 8.26
C VAL A 510 14.05 10.28 8.22
N GLY A 511 13.45 11.24 8.93
CA GLY A 511 13.97 12.57 9.16
C GLY A 511 14.67 12.67 10.51
N PHE A 512 15.52 13.69 10.67
CA PHE A 512 16.29 13.92 11.89
C PHE A 512 16.04 15.33 12.43
N TYR A 513 15.97 15.48 13.75
CA TYR A 513 15.86 16.80 14.38
C TYR A 513 17.23 17.50 14.35
N PRO A 514 17.38 18.71 13.76
CA PRO A 514 18.70 19.31 13.51
C PRO A 514 19.48 19.74 14.76
N GLU A 515 18.80 20.07 15.86
CA GLU A 515 19.40 20.70 17.04
C GLU A 515 19.88 19.69 18.11
N ASP A 516 19.59 18.40 17.94
CA ASP A 516 19.95 17.40 18.94
C ASP A 516 21.15 16.59 18.46
N SER A 517 22.28 16.72 19.16
CA SER A 517 23.51 15.93 18.89
C SER A 517 23.32 14.41 19.02
N SER A 518 22.16 13.95 19.55
CA SER A 518 21.75 12.54 19.51
C SER A 518 20.88 12.12 18.31
N GLY A 519 20.49 13.04 17.41
CA GLY A 519 19.84 12.70 16.13
C GLY A 519 18.48 12.03 16.26
N MET A 520 17.53 12.65 16.95
CA MET A 520 16.19 12.08 17.13
C MET A 520 15.51 11.81 15.77
N GLU A 521 15.28 10.53 15.50
CA GLU A 521 14.63 10.03 14.29
C GLU A 521 13.10 10.17 14.37
N HIS A 522 12.50 10.53 13.24
CA HIS A 522 11.05 10.57 13.08
C HIS A 522 10.64 10.23 11.64
N LEU A 523 9.38 9.84 11.46
CA LEU A 523 8.81 9.59 10.15
C LEU A 523 8.67 10.90 9.38
N ALA A 524 9.10 10.96 8.13
CA ALA A 524 9.02 12.18 7.32
C ALA A 524 8.82 11.89 5.82
N ALA A 525 7.75 12.43 5.23
CA ALA A 525 7.46 12.25 3.79
C ALA A 525 8.40 13.05 2.91
N PHE A 526 8.96 14.16 3.43
CA PHE A 526 9.91 14.98 2.69
C PHE A 526 11.27 14.30 2.42
N ARG A 527 11.53 13.14 3.03
CA ARG A 527 12.75 12.35 2.81
C ARG A 527 12.67 11.47 1.57
N LEU A 528 11.46 11.22 1.07
CA LEU A 528 11.25 10.55 -0.21
C LEU A 528 11.78 11.43 -1.34
N GLY A 529 12.24 10.80 -2.41
CA GLY A 529 12.77 11.41 -3.61
C GLY A 529 11.89 12.54 -4.16
N SER A 530 12.55 13.50 -4.79
CA SER A 530 11.92 14.69 -5.33
C SER A 530 12.09 14.76 -6.86
N PRO A 531 11.06 14.41 -7.63
CA PRO A 531 9.78 13.85 -7.18
C PRO A 531 9.88 12.33 -6.88
N PHE A 532 8.85 11.74 -6.28
CA PHE A 532 8.85 10.31 -5.88
C PHE A 532 9.21 9.31 -7.00
N PRO A 533 9.01 9.58 -8.31
CA PRO A 533 9.46 8.65 -9.36
C PRO A 533 10.98 8.37 -9.36
N GLU A 534 11.82 9.24 -8.77
CA GLU A 534 13.25 8.97 -8.59
C GLU A 534 13.47 7.80 -7.61
N ASP A 535 12.75 7.76 -6.49
CA ASP A 535 12.74 6.61 -5.57
C ASP A 535 12.15 5.37 -6.24
N ALA A 536 11.05 5.53 -6.98
CA ALA A 536 10.36 4.41 -7.60
C ALA A 536 11.26 3.65 -8.57
N LYS A 537 12.11 4.37 -9.33
CA LYS A 537 13.11 3.77 -10.22
C LYS A 537 14.11 2.93 -9.45
N LEU A 538 14.67 3.48 -8.37
CA LEU A 538 15.69 2.79 -7.57
C LEU A 538 15.08 1.58 -6.86
N CYS A 539 13.92 1.74 -6.23
CA CYS A 539 13.20 0.65 -5.57
C CYS A 539 12.90 -0.49 -6.53
N ALA A 540 12.42 -0.17 -7.74
CA ALA A 540 12.07 -1.19 -8.71
C ALA A 540 13.30 -1.90 -9.31
N ALA A 541 14.34 -1.14 -9.66
CA ALA A 541 15.54 -1.67 -10.28
C ALA A 541 16.40 -2.48 -9.32
N LEU A 542 16.35 -2.21 -8.02
CA LEU A 542 17.10 -2.92 -6.97
C LEU A 542 16.37 -4.20 -6.50
N SER A 543 15.79 -4.93 -7.46
CA SER A 543 15.11 -6.21 -7.25
C SER A 543 13.83 -6.13 -6.43
N SER A 544 12.98 -5.12 -6.71
CA SER A 544 11.77 -4.85 -5.92
C SER A 544 12.13 -4.64 -4.44
N PHE A 545 12.88 -3.57 -4.19
CA PHE A 545 13.43 -3.21 -2.88
C PHE A 545 12.36 -3.16 -1.77
N TRP A 546 11.14 -2.74 -2.15
CA TRP A 546 9.93 -2.87 -1.37
C TRP A 546 8.95 -3.86 -2.03
N PRO A 547 9.05 -5.16 -1.73
CA PRO A 547 8.39 -6.24 -2.47
C PRO A 547 6.89 -6.07 -2.73
N ALA A 548 6.12 -5.61 -1.74
CA ALA A 548 4.67 -5.50 -1.89
C ALA A 548 4.18 -4.18 -2.50
N VAL A 549 5.05 -3.24 -2.87
CA VAL A 549 4.64 -1.95 -3.49
C VAL A 549 5.40 -1.60 -4.77
N ALA A 550 6.65 -2.05 -4.90
CA ALA A 550 7.53 -1.74 -6.04
C ALA A 550 7.60 -2.92 -7.04
N PRO A 551 7.36 -2.73 -8.33
CA PRO A 551 7.59 -3.76 -9.35
C PRO A 551 9.07 -4.13 -9.48
N ASP A 552 9.39 -5.35 -9.91
CA ASP A 552 10.78 -5.77 -10.13
C ASP A 552 11.17 -5.51 -11.59
N SER A 553 11.67 -4.32 -11.86
CA SER A 553 12.00 -3.90 -13.21
C SER A 553 13.35 -4.44 -13.70
N ALA A 554 14.04 -5.29 -12.93
CA ALA A 554 15.37 -5.78 -13.30
C ALA A 554 15.40 -6.47 -14.67
N GLN A 555 14.32 -7.17 -15.03
CA GLN A 555 14.18 -7.85 -16.33
C GLN A 555 14.11 -6.87 -17.52
N SER A 556 13.69 -5.61 -17.28
CA SER A 556 13.60 -4.57 -18.31
C SER A 556 14.95 -3.96 -18.67
N TYR A 557 15.96 -4.12 -17.80
CA TYR A 557 17.30 -3.54 -17.97
C TYR A 557 18.34 -4.56 -18.40
N GLU A 558 19.45 -4.04 -18.92
CA GLU A 558 20.55 -4.85 -19.35
C GLU A 558 21.22 -5.60 -18.17
N PRO A 559 21.64 -6.86 -18.37
CA PRO A 559 22.33 -7.62 -17.34
C PRO A 559 23.56 -6.91 -16.75
N ASN A 560 23.68 -6.91 -15.42
CA ASN A 560 24.81 -6.37 -14.65
C ASN A 560 25.11 -4.88 -14.86
N ALA A 561 24.09 -4.02 -15.06
CA ALA A 561 24.28 -2.57 -15.27
C ALA A 561 23.71 -1.66 -14.16
N GLY A 562 23.57 -2.19 -12.94
CA GLY A 562 23.11 -1.44 -11.78
C GLY A 562 21.71 -1.81 -11.32
N ALA A 563 20.90 -2.43 -12.20
CA ALA A 563 19.72 -3.18 -11.76
C ALA A 563 20.17 -4.48 -11.06
N GLY A 564 19.50 -4.81 -9.96
CA GLY A 564 19.75 -6.03 -9.17
C GLY A 564 19.30 -7.29 -9.90
N PRO A 565 19.61 -8.49 -9.39
CA PRO A 565 19.08 -9.72 -9.95
C PRO A 565 17.56 -9.77 -9.76
N THR A 566 16.78 -10.19 -10.76
CA THR A 566 15.32 -10.35 -10.60
C THR A 566 14.99 -11.28 -9.42
N ILE A 567 14.12 -10.91 -8.50
CA ILE A 567 13.62 -11.74 -7.41
C ILE A 567 12.17 -12.13 -7.69
N LYS A 568 11.34 -11.16 -8.08
CA LYS A 568 9.97 -11.41 -8.52
C LYS A 568 9.91 -11.24 -10.03
N PRO A 569 9.82 -12.31 -10.83
CA PRO A 569 9.71 -12.15 -12.28
C PRO A 569 8.39 -11.46 -12.65
N MET A 570 8.47 -10.55 -13.62
CA MET A 570 7.32 -9.87 -14.20
C MET A 570 6.93 -10.57 -15.50
N LEU A 571 5.63 -10.75 -15.73
CA LEU A 571 5.17 -11.36 -16.98
C LEU A 571 5.60 -10.47 -18.15
N ASP A 572 5.84 -11.08 -19.30
CA ASP A 572 6.21 -10.38 -20.52
C ASP A 572 5.28 -9.19 -20.83
N GLN A 573 3.98 -9.35 -20.61
CA GLN A 573 3.00 -8.29 -20.79
C GLN A 573 3.16 -7.12 -19.78
N GLU A 574 3.58 -7.40 -18.54
CA GLU A 574 3.80 -6.40 -17.47
C GLU A 574 5.04 -5.52 -17.73
N ILE A 575 5.96 -5.98 -18.59
CA ILE A 575 7.15 -5.23 -19.03
C ILE A 575 7.03 -4.72 -20.48
N GLY A 576 5.84 -4.79 -21.07
CA GLY A 576 5.56 -4.22 -22.40
C GLY A 576 5.92 -5.10 -23.61
N LYS A 577 6.15 -6.41 -23.42
CA LYS A 577 6.23 -7.37 -24.55
C LYS A 577 4.84 -7.83 -24.98
N ASN A 578 4.73 -8.36 -26.20
CA ASN A 578 3.51 -8.99 -26.73
C ASN A 578 2.24 -8.11 -26.63
N ALA A 579 2.36 -6.82 -26.98
CA ALA A 579 1.30 -5.81 -26.85
C ALA A 579 0.84 -5.52 -25.40
N GLY A 580 1.66 -5.86 -24.40
CA GLY A 580 1.44 -5.49 -23.01
C GLY A 580 1.78 -4.03 -22.70
N PHE A 581 1.65 -3.67 -21.42
CA PHE A 581 1.86 -2.32 -20.90
C PHE A 581 2.98 -2.34 -19.88
N PRO A 582 4.15 -1.72 -20.17
CA PRO A 582 5.18 -1.57 -19.16
C PRO A 582 4.66 -0.69 -18.03
N TRP A 583 4.76 -1.17 -16.79
CA TRP A 583 4.22 -0.48 -15.61
C TRP A 583 4.81 0.93 -15.39
N ASP A 584 6.04 1.17 -15.86
CA ASP A 584 6.84 2.40 -15.68
C ASP A 584 7.06 3.18 -16.98
N GLY A 585 6.50 2.70 -18.10
CA GLY A 585 6.74 3.28 -19.42
C GLY A 585 8.09 2.92 -20.05
N VAL A 586 8.91 2.07 -19.42
CA VAL A 586 10.20 1.63 -19.98
C VAL A 586 9.97 0.50 -20.97
N PRO A 587 10.45 0.62 -22.21
CA PRO A 587 10.26 -0.44 -23.20
C PRO A 587 11.09 -1.68 -22.86
N ALA A 588 10.51 -2.87 -23.02
CA ALA A 588 11.27 -4.10 -23.00
C ALA A 588 12.38 -4.13 -24.07
N ALA A 589 13.41 -4.92 -23.81
CA ALA A 589 14.51 -5.12 -24.73
C ALA A 589 14.05 -5.57 -26.13
N LYS A 590 14.52 -4.89 -27.17
CA LYS A 590 14.16 -5.19 -28.56
C LYS A 590 14.96 -6.40 -29.06
N LYS A 591 14.26 -7.41 -29.58
CA LYS A 591 14.87 -8.57 -30.25
C LYS A 591 15.26 -8.20 -31.69
N TYR A 592 16.44 -8.62 -32.11
CA TYR A 592 16.88 -8.58 -33.52
C TYR A 592 17.82 -9.75 -33.83
N ILE A 593 17.97 -10.08 -35.11
CA ILE A 593 18.89 -11.10 -35.60
C ILE A 593 20.06 -10.42 -36.33
N ALA A 594 21.29 -10.79 -35.98
CA ALA A 594 22.49 -10.35 -36.67
C ALA A 594 23.50 -11.50 -36.69
N ASN A 595 24.18 -11.71 -37.83
CA ASN A 595 25.13 -12.82 -38.03
C ASN A 595 24.56 -14.18 -37.61
N SER A 596 23.30 -14.45 -37.95
CA SER A 596 22.56 -15.67 -37.58
C SER A 596 22.42 -15.93 -36.08
N ALA A 597 22.70 -14.95 -35.22
CA ALA A 597 22.54 -15.03 -33.78
C ALA A 597 21.44 -14.08 -33.28
N THR A 598 20.75 -14.51 -32.24
CA THR A 598 19.72 -13.69 -31.58
C THR A 598 20.37 -12.67 -30.66
N HIS A 599 19.92 -11.42 -30.75
CA HIS A 599 20.41 -10.32 -29.94
C HIS A 599 19.27 -9.63 -29.18
N ARG A 600 19.65 -8.88 -28.14
CA ARG A 600 18.77 -7.96 -27.41
C ARG A 600 19.40 -6.58 -27.39
N ALA A 601 18.55 -5.57 -27.52
CA ALA A 601 18.92 -4.16 -27.39
C ALA A 601 18.10 -3.54 -26.26
N TYR A 602 18.77 -3.17 -25.18
CA TYR A 602 18.18 -2.56 -23.98
C TYR A 602 18.40 -1.05 -24.04
N GLU A 603 17.39 -0.27 -23.66
CA GLU A 603 17.65 1.09 -23.19
C GLU A 603 18.42 1.00 -21.89
N THR A 604 19.52 1.72 -21.77
CA THR A 604 20.36 1.59 -20.58
C THR A 604 19.68 2.16 -19.35
N PHE A 605 19.76 1.44 -18.23
CA PHE A 605 19.25 1.85 -16.92
C PHE A 605 19.58 3.32 -16.56
N ARG A 606 20.77 3.74 -16.96
CA ARG A 606 21.33 5.06 -16.72
C ARG A 606 20.58 6.20 -17.43
N TYR A 607 19.97 5.94 -18.58
CA TYR A 607 19.30 6.94 -19.42
C TYR A 607 17.78 6.91 -19.29
N THR A 608 17.22 5.90 -18.62
CA THR A 608 15.79 5.83 -18.34
C THR A 608 15.35 6.92 -17.35
N ASP A 609 14.29 7.66 -17.67
CA ASP A 609 13.75 8.74 -16.85
C ASP A 609 12.31 8.50 -16.41
N TYR A 610 12.11 8.16 -15.13
CA TYR A 610 10.79 7.95 -14.56
C TYR A 610 10.01 9.25 -14.36
N VAL A 611 10.70 10.39 -14.15
CA VAL A 611 10.03 11.70 -14.10
C VAL A 611 9.50 12.06 -15.49
N GLU A 612 10.30 11.86 -16.53
CA GLU A 612 9.83 12.06 -17.91
C GLU A 612 8.68 11.10 -18.27
N ASN A 613 8.74 9.84 -17.84
CA ASN A 613 7.63 8.89 -18.05
C ASN A 613 6.37 9.28 -17.27
N ALA A 614 6.49 9.84 -16.06
CA ALA A 614 5.37 10.35 -15.28
C ALA A 614 4.71 11.57 -15.93
N LEU A 615 5.51 12.54 -16.39
CA LEU A 615 5.05 13.71 -17.15
C LEU A 615 4.33 13.32 -18.44
N ASN A 616 4.75 12.22 -19.07
CA ASN A 616 4.12 11.70 -20.29
C ASN A 616 2.98 10.70 -20.02
N GLY A 617 2.57 10.51 -18.77
CA GLY A 617 1.45 9.63 -18.40
C GLY A 617 1.66 8.17 -18.79
N LYS A 618 2.90 7.65 -18.64
CA LYS A 618 3.23 6.29 -19.10
C LYS A 618 3.16 5.21 -18.03
N PHE A 619 3.04 5.57 -16.75
CA PHE A 619 2.87 4.58 -15.68
C PHE A 619 1.56 3.80 -15.86
N SER A 620 1.51 2.55 -15.40
CA SER A 620 0.35 1.68 -15.54
C SER A 620 0.21 0.71 -14.37
N LEU A 621 -1.04 0.50 -13.93
CA LEU A 621 -1.45 -0.54 -12.97
C LEU A 621 -2.30 -1.63 -13.61
N ALA A 622 -2.53 -1.58 -14.92
CA ALA A 622 -3.51 -2.42 -15.60
C ALA A 622 -3.24 -3.93 -15.46
N LEU A 623 -1.97 -4.29 -15.27
CA LEU A 623 -1.49 -5.67 -15.14
C LEU A 623 -0.94 -5.97 -13.75
N THR A 624 -0.01 -5.15 -13.24
CA THR A 624 0.59 -5.37 -11.90
C THR A 624 -0.44 -5.27 -10.78
N GLY A 625 -1.44 -4.41 -10.92
CA GLY A 625 -2.53 -4.22 -9.95
C GLY A 625 -3.42 -5.45 -9.73
N LYS A 626 -3.30 -6.48 -10.58
CA LYS A 626 -4.05 -7.74 -10.47
C LYS A 626 -3.27 -8.84 -9.72
N VAL A 627 -1.99 -8.62 -9.42
CA VAL A 627 -1.14 -9.59 -8.74
C VAL A 627 -1.44 -9.55 -7.24
N ASP A 628 -2.07 -10.61 -6.74
CA ASP A 628 -2.29 -10.78 -5.31
C ASP A 628 -1.10 -11.43 -4.60
N SER A 629 -1.15 -11.48 -3.26
CA SER A 629 -0.07 -12.06 -2.43
C SER A 629 0.28 -13.49 -2.82
N GLN A 630 -0.71 -14.31 -3.21
CA GLN A 630 -0.45 -15.71 -3.57
C GLN A 630 0.25 -15.82 -4.92
N GLU A 631 -0.20 -15.06 -5.92
CA GLU A 631 0.46 -14.99 -7.22
C GLU A 631 1.89 -14.45 -7.10
N TYR A 632 2.09 -13.43 -6.27
CA TYR A 632 3.42 -12.90 -5.96
C TYR A 632 4.35 -14.00 -5.42
N GLN A 633 3.92 -14.72 -4.38
CA GLN A 633 4.69 -15.80 -3.76
C GLN A 633 4.99 -16.94 -4.74
N ARG A 634 4.01 -17.35 -5.56
CA ARG A 634 4.19 -18.39 -6.58
C ARG A 634 5.27 -18.02 -7.60
N ARG A 635 5.29 -16.78 -8.07
CA ARG A 635 6.30 -16.30 -9.04
C ARG A 635 7.71 -16.28 -8.45
N VAL A 636 7.86 -15.80 -7.22
CA VAL A 636 9.16 -15.78 -6.52
C VAL A 636 9.66 -17.20 -6.29
N ASP A 637 8.80 -18.10 -5.80
CA ASP A 637 9.18 -19.50 -5.58
C ASP A 637 9.51 -20.24 -6.88
N ALA A 638 8.78 -19.98 -7.96
CA ALA A 638 9.07 -20.54 -9.28
C ALA A 638 10.48 -20.15 -9.77
N LEU A 639 10.83 -18.85 -9.69
CA LEU A 639 12.17 -18.40 -10.07
C LEU A 639 13.25 -18.95 -9.13
N ARG A 640 12.98 -19.03 -7.83
CA ARG A 640 13.89 -19.64 -6.85
C ARG A 640 14.21 -21.09 -7.22
N ARG A 641 13.20 -21.90 -7.57
CA ARG A 641 13.39 -23.29 -7.99
C ARG A 641 14.19 -23.41 -9.29
N VAL A 642 13.96 -22.53 -10.27
CA VAL A 642 14.79 -22.45 -11.48
C VAL A 642 16.25 -22.16 -11.12
N ARG A 643 16.51 -21.18 -10.25
CA ARG A 643 17.87 -20.84 -9.80
C ARG A 643 18.56 -22.00 -9.07
N LEU A 644 17.85 -22.71 -8.21
CA LEU A 644 18.39 -23.90 -7.54
C LEU A 644 18.83 -24.97 -8.56
N SER A 645 18.06 -25.19 -9.63
CA SER A 645 18.42 -26.14 -10.69
C SER A 645 19.68 -25.76 -11.50
N LEU A 646 20.06 -24.48 -11.48
CA LEU A 646 21.26 -23.95 -12.15
C LEU A 646 22.51 -24.03 -11.26
N GLY A 647 22.34 -24.27 -9.96
CA GLY A 647 23.44 -24.35 -8.99
C GLY A 647 24.30 -23.09 -8.94
N ALA A 648 25.62 -23.26 -8.82
CA ALA A 648 26.58 -22.17 -8.69
C ALA A 648 26.59 -21.18 -9.89
N ASN A 649 26.07 -21.60 -11.05
CA ASN A 649 26.03 -20.79 -12.26
C ASN A 649 24.78 -19.90 -12.35
N ALA A 650 23.83 -19.97 -11.40
CA ALA A 650 22.55 -19.25 -11.47
C ALA A 650 22.70 -17.74 -11.71
N ARG A 651 23.77 -17.12 -11.22
CA ARG A 651 24.08 -15.70 -11.41
C ARG A 651 24.43 -15.30 -12.85
N ASP A 652 24.79 -16.28 -13.69
CA ASP A 652 25.18 -16.05 -15.09
C ASP A 652 23.99 -16.16 -16.05
N TRP A 653 22.79 -16.50 -15.54
CA TRP A 653 21.56 -16.69 -16.32
C TRP A 653 20.55 -15.59 -16.03
N PHE A 654 20.00 -15.03 -17.10
CA PHE A 654 19.05 -13.92 -17.07
C PHE A 654 17.73 -14.33 -17.73
N ILE A 655 16.63 -13.71 -17.33
CA ILE A 655 15.30 -14.03 -17.89
C ILE A 655 15.14 -13.25 -19.20
N ASP A 656 14.98 -13.98 -20.31
CA ASP A 656 14.52 -13.40 -21.58
C ASP A 656 13.00 -13.25 -21.55
N SER A 657 12.28 -14.33 -21.24
CA SER A 657 10.81 -14.35 -21.25
C SER A 657 10.26 -15.03 -20.00
N PHE A 658 9.14 -14.51 -19.48
CA PHE A 658 8.38 -15.13 -18.40
C PHE A 658 6.88 -15.01 -18.69
N ASN A 659 6.18 -16.14 -18.71
CA ASN A 659 4.75 -16.21 -18.99
C ASN A 659 4.07 -17.27 -18.10
N THR A 660 2.76 -17.14 -17.90
CA THR A 660 1.94 -18.28 -17.44
C THR A 660 2.03 -19.37 -18.50
N ALA A 661 2.23 -20.61 -18.06
CA ALA A 661 2.31 -21.74 -18.97
C ALA A 661 0.96 -22.02 -19.63
N THR A 662 1.00 -22.49 -20.88
CA THR A 662 -0.21 -22.78 -21.65
C THR A 662 -0.79 -24.16 -21.28
N PRO A 663 -2.07 -24.42 -21.62
CA PRO A 663 -2.64 -25.76 -21.49
C PRO A 663 -1.82 -26.85 -22.23
N ASP A 664 -1.28 -26.55 -23.42
CA ASP A 664 -0.45 -27.51 -24.17
C ASP A 664 0.85 -27.85 -23.44
N GLU A 665 1.44 -26.90 -22.71
CA GLU A 665 2.63 -27.13 -21.91
C GLU A 665 2.36 -28.03 -20.70
N SER A 666 1.13 -28.04 -20.17
CA SER A 666 0.73 -29.01 -19.15
C SER A 666 0.74 -30.46 -19.69
N HIS A 667 0.44 -30.65 -20.98
CA HIS A 667 0.53 -31.95 -21.62
C HIS A 667 1.99 -32.41 -21.74
N ILE A 668 2.91 -31.50 -22.05
CA ILE A 668 4.36 -31.78 -22.04
C ILE A 668 4.79 -32.27 -20.66
N VAL A 669 4.36 -31.61 -19.58
CA VAL A 669 4.65 -32.04 -18.20
C VAL A 669 4.12 -33.45 -17.95
N THR A 670 2.87 -33.72 -18.33
CA THR A 670 2.23 -35.02 -18.12
C THR A 670 2.88 -36.14 -18.95
N LEU A 671 3.37 -35.85 -20.16
CA LEU A 671 4.04 -36.85 -21.00
C LEU A 671 5.47 -37.16 -20.54
N ASN A 672 6.17 -36.19 -19.96
CA ASN A 672 7.57 -36.33 -19.57
C ASN A 672 7.74 -36.67 -18.07
N THR A 673 6.63 -36.79 -17.33
CA THR A 673 6.64 -37.03 -15.88
C THR A 673 5.43 -37.87 -15.46
N ASN A 674 5.47 -38.47 -14.27
CA ASN A 674 4.30 -39.12 -13.68
C ASN A 674 3.43 -38.15 -12.85
N VAL A 675 3.60 -36.84 -13.03
CA VAL A 675 2.87 -35.82 -12.25
C VAL A 675 1.60 -35.46 -12.97
N THR A 676 0.46 -35.72 -12.35
CA THR A 676 -0.85 -35.24 -12.82
C THR A 676 -0.98 -33.76 -12.47
N VAL A 677 -1.04 -32.91 -13.49
CA VAL A 677 -1.35 -31.49 -13.35
C VAL A 677 -2.86 -31.32 -13.25
N THR A 678 -3.33 -30.62 -12.22
CA THR A 678 -4.75 -30.29 -12.08
C THR A 678 -5.09 -28.96 -12.76
N PRO A 679 -6.35 -28.71 -13.16
CA PRO A 679 -6.75 -27.41 -13.72
C PRO A 679 -6.52 -26.21 -12.80
N ASN A 680 -6.38 -26.44 -11.49
CA ASN A 680 -6.12 -25.39 -10.50
C ASN A 680 -4.63 -25.12 -10.30
N ASP A 681 -3.74 -25.96 -10.85
CA ASP A 681 -2.30 -25.76 -10.76
C ASP A 681 -1.86 -24.70 -11.77
N VAL A 682 -1.32 -23.59 -11.25
CA VAL A 682 -0.72 -22.54 -12.07
C VAL A 682 0.70 -22.97 -12.43
N GLY A 683 0.95 -23.15 -13.72
CA GLY A 683 2.28 -23.37 -14.28
C GLY A 683 2.90 -22.10 -14.86
N TYR A 684 4.23 -22.05 -14.91
CA TYR A 684 4.96 -20.94 -15.53
C TYR A 684 5.99 -21.44 -16.54
N ARG A 685 6.16 -20.66 -17.61
CA ARG A 685 7.21 -20.83 -18.62
C ARG A 685 8.27 -19.75 -18.43
N PHE A 686 9.53 -20.16 -18.35
CA PHE A 686 10.67 -19.25 -18.41
C PHE A 686 11.54 -19.54 -19.63
N GLU A 687 12.07 -18.50 -20.26
CA GLU A 687 13.19 -18.59 -21.20
C GLU A 687 14.36 -17.84 -20.58
N LEU A 688 15.44 -18.55 -20.30
CA LEU A 688 16.66 -18.00 -19.71
C LEU A 688 17.77 -17.96 -20.75
N PHE A 689 18.70 -17.02 -20.58
CA PHE A 689 19.84 -16.89 -21.47
C PHE A 689 21.13 -16.55 -20.75
N ARG A 690 22.25 -16.91 -21.40
CA ARG A 690 23.58 -16.32 -21.18
C ARG A 690 23.92 -15.41 -22.35
N TYR A 691 24.84 -14.48 -22.14
CA TYR A 691 25.14 -13.47 -23.14
C TYR A 691 26.62 -13.10 -23.26
N GLU A 692 26.94 -12.50 -24.40
CA GLU A 692 28.15 -11.73 -24.66
C GLU A 692 27.75 -10.28 -24.95
N ARG A 693 28.51 -9.32 -24.43
CA ARG A 693 28.33 -7.91 -24.81
C ARG A 693 28.81 -7.72 -26.25
N VAL A 694 28.07 -6.92 -27.01
CA VAL A 694 28.49 -6.48 -28.35
C VAL A 694 28.49 -4.96 -28.38
N THR A 695 29.35 -4.39 -29.22
CA THR A 695 29.45 -2.94 -29.37
C THR A 695 28.10 -2.35 -29.78
N SER A 696 27.62 -1.37 -29.02
CA SER A 696 26.46 -0.58 -29.38
C SER A 696 26.91 0.67 -30.15
N PRO A 697 26.29 0.99 -31.30
CA PRO A 697 26.52 2.26 -31.99
C PRO A 697 25.77 3.43 -31.32
N ALA A 698 24.85 3.16 -30.39
CA ALA A 698 24.05 4.15 -29.70
C ALA A 698 24.47 4.26 -28.23
N PHE A 699 24.63 5.49 -27.73
CA PHE A 699 25.13 5.78 -26.38
C PHE A 699 24.13 5.44 -25.27
N ASP A 700 22.84 5.44 -25.60
CA ASP A 700 21.70 5.18 -24.70
C ASP A 700 21.21 3.72 -24.78
N GLN A 701 21.96 2.85 -25.46
CA GLN A 701 21.58 1.47 -25.69
C GLN A 701 22.72 0.51 -25.38
N VAL A 702 22.39 -0.58 -24.68
CA VAL A 702 23.28 -1.73 -24.52
C VAL A 702 22.79 -2.88 -25.40
N ARG A 703 23.72 -3.44 -26.18
CA ARG A 703 23.45 -4.58 -27.06
C ARG A 703 24.15 -5.83 -26.54
N ILE A 704 23.43 -6.93 -26.55
CA ILE A 704 23.96 -8.23 -26.17
C ILE A 704 23.58 -9.29 -27.19
N LYS A 705 24.47 -10.28 -27.35
CA LYS A 705 24.27 -11.49 -28.14
C LYS A 705 23.94 -12.63 -27.18
N LEU A 706 22.87 -13.38 -27.45
CA LEU A 706 22.55 -14.58 -26.67
C LEU A 706 23.47 -15.71 -27.10
N THR A 707 24.13 -16.35 -26.13
CA THR A 707 25.08 -17.46 -26.38
C THR A 707 24.50 -18.82 -26.05
N GLU A 708 23.69 -18.90 -24.99
CA GLU A 708 23.02 -20.12 -24.57
C GLU A 708 21.61 -19.79 -24.12
N THR A 709 20.67 -20.72 -24.33
CA THR A 709 19.28 -20.57 -23.87
C THR A 709 18.75 -21.85 -23.22
N PHE A 710 17.93 -21.67 -22.18
CA PHE A 710 17.14 -22.74 -21.57
C PHE A 710 15.67 -22.34 -21.54
N THR A 711 14.81 -23.31 -21.77
CA THR A 711 13.37 -23.20 -21.52
C THR A 711 13.04 -24.00 -20.28
N TYR A 712 12.29 -23.40 -19.36
CA TYR A 712 11.78 -24.06 -18.17
C TYR A 712 10.26 -24.08 -18.15
N LEU A 713 9.72 -25.19 -17.65
CA LEU A 713 8.31 -25.38 -17.32
C LEU A 713 8.24 -25.69 -15.82
N VAL A 714 7.59 -24.81 -15.06
CA VAL A 714 7.58 -24.85 -13.58
C VAL A 714 6.15 -24.98 -13.09
N TRP A 715 5.84 -26.13 -12.49
CA TRP A 715 4.58 -26.42 -11.80
C TRP A 715 4.84 -26.64 -10.31
N PRO A 716 3.82 -26.65 -9.43
CA PRO A 716 4.00 -26.81 -8.00
C PRO A 716 4.88 -28.01 -7.60
N GLN A 717 4.76 -29.15 -8.29
CA GLN A 717 5.47 -30.39 -7.93
C GLN A 717 6.62 -30.76 -8.87
N VAL A 718 6.85 -30.00 -9.95
CA VAL A 718 7.83 -30.38 -10.97
C VAL A 718 8.42 -29.19 -11.72
N VAL A 719 9.71 -29.30 -12.00
CA VAL A 719 10.45 -28.40 -12.89
C VAL A 719 11.00 -29.23 -14.05
N LEU A 720 10.67 -28.83 -15.27
CA LEU A 720 11.28 -29.36 -16.48
C LEU A 720 12.17 -28.30 -17.11
N ARG A 721 13.29 -28.74 -17.68
CA ARG A 721 14.24 -27.91 -18.43
C ARG A 721 14.49 -28.52 -19.81
N GLN A 722 14.58 -27.66 -20.82
CA GLN A 722 14.99 -28.00 -22.17
C GLN A 722 16.07 -27.04 -22.67
N GLN A 723 17.04 -27.56 -23.43
CA GLN A 723 18.06 -26.77 -24.12
C GLN A 723 17.91 -26.94 -25.63
N GLY A 724 17.50 -25.88 -26.33
CA GLY A 724 17.20 -25.96 -27.77
C GLY A 724 16.14 -27.02 -28.07
N ILE A 725 16.45 -27.97 -28.96
CA ILE A 725 15.55 -29.07 -29.35
C ILE A 725 15.80 -30.37 -28.58
N LYS A 726 16.64 -30.36 -27.54
CA LYS A 726 16.89 -31.57 -26.73
C LYS A 726 15.62 -32.01 -25.99
N PRO A 727 15.49 -33.29 -25.60
CA PRO A 727 14.35 -33.74 -24.79
C PRO A 727 14.22 -32.96 -23.48
N TRP A 728 12.99 -32.84 -22.98
CA TRP A 728 12.73 -32.26 -21.66
C TRP A 728 13.34 -33.14 -20.57
N GLN A 729 13.95 -32.49 -19.58
CA GLN A 729 14.57 -33.15 -18.43
C GLN A 729 13.94 -32.63 -17.14
N ARG A 730 13.56 -33.53 -16.24
CA ARG A 730 13.20 -33.16 -14.87
C ARG A 730 14.48 -32.74 -14.13
N VAL A 731 14.43 -31.60 -13.44
CA VAL A 731 15.56 -31.02 -12.70
C VAL A 731 15.21 -30.67 -11.28
#